data_AF-A0A3M0IQ93-F1
#
_entry.id   AF-A0A3M0IQ93-F1
#
_cell.length_a   1.000
_cell.length_b   1.000
_cell.length_c   1.000
_cell.angle_alpha   90.00
_cell.angle_beta   90.00
_cell.angle_gamma   90.00
#
_symmetry.space_group_name_H-M   'P 1'
#
loop_
_entity.id
_entity.type
_entity.pdbx_description
1 polymer ?
#
loop_
_entity_poly.entity_id
_entity_poly.type
_entity_poly.pdbx_seq_one_letter_code
_entity_poly.pdbx_strand_id
1 'polypeptide(L)'
;MPEGSPPSAPHLLVPWSPRTLTPRPPAPAVQPSKLVDRSADRAGHASRLKTDVEEVQSEALLHRQTVDDRDRAAGFAVTVQAAPEHELKLDSLDKSDLTLMNVREADEQHPQEAVVWIPDGAVPTLLRKIDQFAAEDSPSGSPRNAALVANIEQIERATVENLWQEKLPLPDEGADVWWELWIDSKLSDSDAVETLRRLAQANGWQVAQRTIGIAQFKVAQVHTSIRGLTQILRTNACPSEIRKPTFTEELHSRALRELHRDFVADLVNRIRPASTGAPVVTLLDTGVDQEHPLLRPVLIAAHSVMGQEGPDDNHPQGHGTRMAGLTAFGDLESALTSLTPVQLDHHVETVKILPRRQLDIPRPHGEVTATAVATAETADPENPRTRVFGMAVTAESGPDSNGTDGTATLWSASVDAVAAGTDITVTDDRIDLLGPPEPTQSRLLVISAGNIRDHRATDLIAADGSSTHLALCDTSRIEDPAQAWNALTVGAHTEIDHVPTHQDYAGYRAVAAPGTLSPHSRTSVMFKEAAACKPDIVMEGGNLLVDQEVTRVDGHDASSLTTTARSHLGQLLTTIDATSAATAQAARLAALAHARYPNLRAETVRGLLVHEAQWTDAMTEGVFNRNGRRKISAGQFTRTVLRRYGWGVPTEERVLASTASAVTMIIQGSLVPFVRERRDIRLGELKLHELPWPREQLLDLGAAEVRLRVTLSYFIEPNPGRKGMLGQHTYASHRLRFALKGPYETTQQFEGRIAQAAQAEDDARTTIRPFDSDRNWLVGPTNRERGSLHADIWRGTAQELADCGVLAVYPAGGWWKYNNSANRVGRPMTYGLLVSLTTPEVTADLYTPTAIQLGVPVPTEIASAVETSIIDSRLF
;
A
#
# COMPACT_ATOMS: atom_id res chain seq x y z
N MET A 1 1.65 -18.15 -12.87
CA MET A 1 2.70 -17.95 -11.83
C MET A 1 2.14 -17.06 -10.72
N PRO A 2 2.85 -16.72 -9.63
CA PRO A 2 2.80 -15.33 -9.19
C PRO A 2 3.06 -14.42 -10.39
N GLU A 3 2.24 -13.38 -10.57
CA GLU A 3 2.73 -12.19 -11.25
C GLU A 3 3.95 -11.73 -10.44
N GLY A 4 5.16 -11.92 -10.96
CA GLY A 4 6.35 -11.32 -10.37
C GLY A 4 6.17 -9.81 -10.40
N SER A 5 6.46 -9.12 -9.29
CA SER A 5 6.28 -7.66 -9.20
C SER A 5 6.82 -6.99 -10.46
N PRO A 6 5.98 -6.20 -11.17
CA PRO A 6 6.30 -5.73 -12.52
C PRO A 6 7.65 -4.99 -12.51
N PRO A 7 8.52 -5.21 -13.52
CA PRO A 7 9.91 -4.80 -13.49
C PRO A 7 10.06 -3.33 -13.11
N SER A 8 10.71 -3.10 -11.97
CA SER A 8 10.60 -1.86 -11.20
C SER A 8 11.91 -1.09 -11.20
N ALA A 9 11.81 0.24 -11.12
CA ALA A 9 12.95 1.14 -11.18
C ALA A 9 12.81 2.27 -10.15
N PRO A 10 13.91 2.87 -9.66
CA PRO A 10 13.82 4.06 -8.80
C PRO A 10 13.05 5.19 -9.51
N HIS A 11 12.24 5.93 -8.75
CA HIS A 11 11.54 7.12 -9.25
C HIS A 11 12.52 8.13 -9.87
N LEU A 12 12.05 8.81 -10.91
CA LEU A 12 12.91 9.69 -11.70
C LEU A 12 13.07 11.06 -11.02
N LEU A 13 14.25 11.25 -10.40
CA LEU A 13 14.68 12.55 -9.87
C LEU A 13 14.95 13.52 -11.02
N VAL A 14 14.25 14.65 -11.03
CA VAL A 14 14.29 15.65 -12.11
C VAL A 14 15.28 16.77 -11.73
N PRO A 15 16.46 16.90 -12.40
CA PRO A 15 17.57 17.72 -11.90
C PRO A 15 17.56 19.17 -12.40
N TRP A 16 16.86 19.47 -13.50
CA TRP A 16 16.83 20.82 -14.07
C TRP A 16 15.99 21.80 -13.25
N SER A 17 16.42 23.06 -13.24
CA SER A 17 15.66 24.15 -12.62
C SER A 17 14.44 24.54 -13.47
N PRO A 18 13.29 24.84 -12.84
CA PRO A 18 12.08 25.28 -13.54
C PRO A 18 12.24 26.60 -14.31
N ARG A 19 11.57 26.70 -15.46
CA ARG A 19 11.44 27.87 -16.33
C ARG A 19 10.16 28.66 -15.99
N THR A 20 10.24 29.93 -15.60
CA THR A 20 9.05 30.71 -15.18
C THR A 20 8.14 31.16 -16.35
N LEU A 21 6.98 30.50 -16.54
CA LEU A 21 5.82 30.82 -17.44
C LEU A 21 4.50 30.17 -16.86
N THR A 22 3.37 29.87 -17.57
CA THR A 22 2.01 29.96 -16.91
C THR A 22 0.64 29.19 -17.38
N PRO A 23 0.30 28.83 -18.66
CA PRO A 23 -1.30 27.92 -19.62
C PRO A 23 -2.05 26.51 -19.31
N ARG A 24 -2.37 25.38 -20.06
CA ARG A 24 -2.42 24.78 -21.48
C ARG A 24 -3.66 23.73 -21.76
N PRO A 25 -3.66 22.49 -22.41
CA PRO A 25 -4.50 22.08 -23.63
C PRO A 25 -6.22 21.84 -23.84
N PRO A 26 -7.30 20.83 -24.16
CA PRO A 26 -7.78 19.29 -24.57
C PRO A 26 -7.75 18.28 -25.93
N ALA A 27 -8.36 17.00 -26.02
CA ALA A 27 -8.31 15.93 -27.19
C ALA A 27 -9.44 14.80 -27.71
N PRO A 28 -9.47 13.38 -27.55
CA PRO A 28 -9.50 12.19 -28.56
C PRO A 28 -10.35 10.80 -28.37
N ALA A 29 -10.10 9.57 -29.03
CA ALA A 29 -10.86 8.19 -28.97
C ALA A 29 -10.17 6.73 -29.33
N VAL A 30 -10.86 5.50 -29.24
CA VAL A 30 -10.39 4.05 -28.86
C VAL A 30 -10.67 2.74 -29.80
N GLN A 31 -10.24 1.47 -29.42
CA GLN A 31 -10.16 0.04 -30.02
C GLN A 31 -11.35 -1.05 -29.91
N PRO A 32 -11.26 -2.28 -30.54
CA PRO A 32 -11.71 -3.65 -30.00
C PRO A 32 -10.98 -5.00 -30.47
N SER A 33 -11.47 -6.24 -30.14
CA SER A 33 -10.77 -7.61 -29.99
C SER A 33 -11.16 -8.87 -30.88
N LYS A 34 -10.65 -10.13 -30.61
CA LYS A 34 -10.91 -11.41 -31.39
C LYS A 34 -10.66 -12.84 -30.75
N LEU A 35 -10.59 -13.93 -31.57
CA LEU A 35 -10.50 -15.40 -31.26
C LEU A 35 -9.63 -16.21 -32.28
N VAL A 36 -9.17 -17.44 -31.95
CA VAL A 36 -8.29 -18.32 -32.80
C VAL A 36 -8.98 -18.80 -34.10
N ASP A 37 -8.22 -18.85 -35.20
CA ASP A 37 -8.56 -19.62 -36.40
C ASP A 37 -7.68 -20.89 -36.53
N ARG A 38 -8.31 -22.07 -36.62
CA ARG A 38 -7.66 -23.38 -36.82
C ARG A 38 -8.08 -24.06 -38.13
N SER A 39 -8.65 -23.31 -39.08
CA SER A 39 -9.26 -23.85 -40.31
C SER A 39 -8.28 -24.57 -41.25
N ALA A 40 -6.98 -24.28 -41.16
CA ALA A 40 -5.95 -24.83 -42.06
C ALA A 40 -5.47 -26.26 -41.71
N ASP A 41 -5.42 -26.65 -40.43
CA ASP A 41 -4.96 -27.98 -39.98
C ASP A 41 -5.88 -28.58 -38.89
N ARG A 42 -7.17 -28.70 -39.20
CA ARG A 42 -8.15 -29.26 -38.25
C ARG A 42 -7.89 -30.74 -37.91
N ALA A 43 -7.33 -31.49 -38.86
CA ALA A 43 -7.09 -32.93 -38.73
C ALA A 43 -5.77 -33.25 -38.02
N GLY A 44 -4.67 -32.55 -38.34
CA GLY A 44 -3.39 -32.72 -37.66
C GLY A 44 -3.46 -32.25 -36.21
N HIS A 45 -4.13 -31.14 -35.92
CA HIS A 45 -4.37 -30.67 -34.54
C HIS A 45 -5.09 -31.72 -33.69
N ALA A 46 -6.21 -32.24 -34.18
CA ALA A 46 -6.95 -33.30 -33.49
C ALA A 46 -6.14 -34.60 -33.31
N SER A 47 -5.24 -34.91 -34.25
CA SER A 47 -4.36 -36.08 -34.14
C SER A 47 -3.25 -35.90 -33.09
N ARG A 48 -2.78 -34.68 -32.81
CA ARG A 48 -1.79 -34.41 -31.75
C ARG A 48 -2.41 -34.63 -30.38
N LEU A 49 -3.49 -33.90 -30.06
CA LEU A 49 -4.24 -34.01 -28.79
C LEU A 49 -4.74 -35.44 -28.47
N LYS A 50 -4.86 -36.30 -29.50
CA LYS A 50 -5.17 -37.72 -29.34
C LYS A 50 -3.96 -38.54 -28.87
N THR A 51 -2.79 -38.32 -29.46
CA THR A 51 -1.52 -38.93 -29.01
C THR A 51 -1.20 -38.52 -27.57
N ASP A 52 -1.30 -37.22 -27.26
CA ASP A 52 -1.11 -36.68 -25.90
C ASP A 52 -1.89 -37.48 -24.84
N VAL A 53 -3.19 -37.69 -25.07
CA VAL A 53 -4.10 -38.41 -24.14
C VAL A 53 -3.76 -39.90 -24.06
N GLU A 54 -3.38 -40.54 -25.16
CA GLU A 54 -3.02 -41.97 -25.22
C GLU A 54 -1.65 -42.24 -24.54
N GLU A 55 -0.69 -41.31 -24.62
CA GLU A 55 0.61 -41.40 -23.95
C GLU A 55 0.49 -41.19 -22.43
N VAL A 56 -0.20 -40.13 -21.98
CA VAL A 56 -0.37 -39.86 -20.54
C VAL A 56 -1.19 -40.96 -19.84
N GLN A 57 -2.20 -41.53 -20.51
CA GLN A 57 -2.90 -42.71 -20.00
C GLN A 57 -1.95 -43.91 -19.80
N SER A 58 -1.07 -44.14 -20.77
CA SER A 58 -0.13 -45.26 -20.74
C SER A 58 0.90 -45.12 -19.60
N GLU A 59 1.40 -43.91 -19.37
CA GLU A 59 2.33 -43.62 -18.26
C GLU A 59 1.65 -43.79 -16.89
N ALA A 60 0.41 -43.32 -16.74
CA ALA A 60 -0.37 -43.48 -15.51
C ALA A 60 -0.61 -44.96 -15.17
N LEU A 61 -0.98 -45.77 -16.16
CA LEU A 61 -1.20 -47.22 -16.00
C LEU A 61 0.09 -47.97 -15.63
N LEU A 62 1.25 -47.55 -16.16
CA LEU A 62 2.55 -48.11 -15.77
C LEU A 62 2.88 -47.78 -14.30
N HIS A 63 2.74 -46.51 -13.91
CA HIS A 63 3.09 -46.06 -12.56
C HIS A 63 2.21 -46.67 -11.45
N ARG A 64 0.93 -46.95 -11.71
CA ARG A 64 0.06 -47.63 -10.72
C ARG A 64 0.56 -49.01 -10.32
N GLN A 65 1.35 -49.70 -11.16
CA GLN A 65 1.89 -51.04 -10.87
C GLN A 65 2.88 -51.04 -9.70
N THR A 66 3.48 -49.88 -9.36
CA THR A 66 4.37 -49.74 -8.20
C THR A 66 3.65 -49.34 -6.90
N VAL A 67 2.33 -49.12 -6.95
CA VAL A 67 1.48 -48.74 -5.81
C VAL A 67 0.71 -49.96 -5.31
N ASP A 68 0.50 -50.06 -4.00
CA ASP A 68 -0.33 -51.09 -3.34
C ASP A 68 -1.75 -51.11 -3.94
N ASP A 69 -2.30 -52.30 -4.19
CA ASP A 69 -3.60 -52.51 -4.84
C ASP A 69 -4.74 -51.67 -4.23
N ARG A 70 -4.71 -51.44 -2.91
CA ARG A 70 -5.73 -50.66 -2.17
C ARG A 70 -5.56 -49.13 -2.23
N ASP A 71 -4.42 -48.66 -2.73
CA ASP A 71 -4.02 -47.25 -2.72
C ASP A 71 -3.95 -46.63 -4.13
N ARG A 72 -4.23 -47.42 -5.18
CA ARG A 72 -4.28 -46.96 -6.57
C ARG A 72 -5.46 -46.02 -6.82
N ALA A 73 -5.24 -44.97 -7.60
CA ALA A 73 -6.30 -44.11 -8.12
C ALA A 73 -7.08 -44.75 -9.28
N ALA A 74 -8.35 -44.36 -9.45
CA ALA A 74 -9.26 -44.81 -10.52
C ALA A 74 -9.33 -43.81 -11.72
N GLY A 75 -8.30 -42.99 -11.86
CA GLY A 75 -8.15 -41.95 -12.88
C GLY A 75 -6.76 -41.34 -12.82
N PHE A 76 -6.53 -40.28 -13.58
CA PHE A 76 -5.26 -39.55 -13.60
C PHE A 76 -5.48 -38.07 -13.90
N ALA A 77 -4.59 -37.22 -13.39
CA ALA A 77 -4.62 -35.77 -13.61
C ALA A 77 -3.76 -35.39 -14.84
N VAL A 78 -4.36 -34.63 -15.76
CA VAL A 78 -3.67 -34.05 -16.92
C VAL A 78 -3.66 -32.54 -16.82
N THR A 79 -2.65 -31.89 -17.38
CA THR A 79 -2.66 -30.44 -17.66
C THR A 79 -3.12 -30.24 -19.09
N VAL A 80 -4.11 -29.37 -19.31
CA VAL A 80 -4.58 -28.95 -20.64
C VAL A 80 -4.12 -27.51 -20.86
N GLN A 81 -3.30 -27.27 -21.89
CA GLN A 81 -2.68 -25.98 -22.16
C GLN A 81 -3.41 -25.24 -23.28
N ALA A 82 -3.59 -23.93 -23.13
CA ALA A 82 -4.21 -23.08 -24.14
C ALA A 82 -3.29 -22.74 -25.32
N ALA A 83 -3.90 -22.38 -26.44
CA ALA A 83 -3.22 -21.65 -27.51
C ALA A 83 -2.77 -20.27 -26.98
N PRO A 84 -1.58 -19.76 -27.38
CA PRO A 84 -1.13 -18.42 -27.02
C PRO A 84 -2.18 -17.34 -27.31
N GLU A 85 -2.28 -16.34 -26.43
CA GLU A 85 -3.25 -15.22 -26.47
C GLU A 85 -4.75 -15.61 -26.36
N HIS A 86 -5.09 -16.86 -26.02
CA HIS A 86 -6.48 -17.34 -26.08
C HIS A 86 -6.90 -18.20 -24.87
N GLU A 87 -8.17 -18.07 -24.47
CA GLU A 87 -8.74 -18.75 -23.31
C GLU A 87 -9.26 -20.16 -23.66
N LEU A 88 -9.01 -21.13 -22.78
CA LEU A 88 -9.70 -22.42 -22.74
C LEU A 88 -11.16 -22.21 -22.33
N LYS A 89 -12.06 -23.00 -22.91
CA LYS A 89 -13.44 -23.07 -22.42
C LYS A 89 -13.54 -24.03 -21.24
N LEU A 90 -13.08 -23.56 -20.07
CA LEU A 90 -13.10 -24.25 -18.77
C LEU A 90 -14.44 -24.95 -18.50
N ASP A 91 -15.53 -24.25 -18.80
CA ASP A 91 -16.93 -24.70 -18.71
C ASP A 91 -17.24 -25.96 -19.56
N SER A 92 -16.36 -26.38 -20.46
CA SER A 92 -16.48 -27.60 -21.27
C SER A 92 -15.47 -28.71 -20.89
N LEU A 93 -14.50 -28.39 -20.02
CA LEU A 93 -13.56 -29.34 -19.41
C LEU A 93 -14.14 -29.97 -18.14
N ASP A 94 -15.01 -29.26 -17.40
CA ASP A 94 -15.75 -29.81 -16.23
C ASP A 94 -17.05 -30.56 -16.62
N LYS A 95 -17.10 -31.17 -17.82
CA LYS A 95 -18.34 -31.79 -18.35
C LYS A 95 -18.09 -33.05 -19.18
N SER A 96 -18.98 -34.03 -19.02
CA SER A 96 -18.90 -35.39 -19.60
C SER A 96 -17.82 -36.26 -18.97
N ASP A 97 -18.01 -36.58 -17.69
CA ASP A 97 -17.22 -37.54 -16.89
C ASP A 97 -15.75 -37.14 -16.66
N LEU A 98 -15.38 -35.91 -17.06
CA LEU A 98 -14.18 -35.19 -16.64
C LEU A 98 -14.48 -34.36 -15.40
N THR A 99 -13.47 -33.98 -14.62
CA THR A 99 -13.60 -33.05 -13.49
C THR A 99 -12.46 -32.04 -13.51
N LEU A 100 -12.79 -30.75 -13.53
CA LEU A 100 -11.79 -29.68 -13.50
C LEU A 100 -11.24 -29.56 -12.07
N MET A 101 -9.93 -29.78 -11.90
CA MET A 101 -9.25 -29.76 -10.60
C MET A 101 -8.75 -28.36 -10.25
N ASN A 102 -8.11 -27.67 -11.21
CA ASN A 102 -7.57 -26.33 -11.04
C ASN A 102 -7.47 -25.57 -12.38
N VAL A 103 -7.35 -24.24 -12.34
CA VAL A 103 -7.03 -23.38 -13.49
C VAL A 103 -5.95 -22.38 -13.11
N ARG A 104 -4.89 -22.31 -13.92
CA ARG A 104 -3.87 -21.27 -13.93
C ARG A 104 -4.19 -20.31 -15.07
N GLU A 105 -4.55 -19.08 -14.75
CA GLU A 105 -4.77 -18.04 -15.76
C GLU A 105 -3.49 -17.75 -16.56
N ALA A 106 -3.64 -17.23 -17.78
CA ALA A 106 -2.50 -16.88 -18.62
C ALA A 106 -1.67 -15.75 -17.99
N ASP A 107 -0.35 -15.89 -18.01
CA ASP A 107 0.62 -14.83 -17.69
C ASP A 107 1.57 -14.57 -18.88
N GLU A 108 2.43 -13.56 -18.79
CA GLU A 108 3.34 -13.15 -19.87
C GLU A 108 4.34 -14.25 -20.31
N GLN A 109 4.45 -15.34 -19.55
CA GLN A 109 5.40 -16.43 -19.81
C GLN A 109 4.71 -17.78 -20.04
N HIS A 110 3.45 -17.94 -19.63
CA HIS A 110 2.70 -19.20 -19.71
C HIS A 110 1.26 -18.95 -20.18
N PRO A 111 0.77 -19.62 -21.25
CA PRO A 111 -0.64 -19.58 -21.63
C PRO A 111 -1.50 -20.25 -20.55
N GLN A 112 -2.82 -19.97 -20.57
CA GLN A 112 -3.76 -20.51 -19.59
C GLN A 112 -3.70 -22.06 -19.55
N GLU A 113 -3.65 -22.62 -18.34
CA GLU A 113 -3.57 -24.06 -18.10
C GLU A 113 -4.73 -24.51 -17.22
N ALA A 114 -5.33 -25.66 -17.54
CA ALA A 114 -6.38 -26.28 -16.74
C ALA A 114 -5.95 -27.69 -16.33
N VAL A 115 -5.85 -27.98 -15.03
CA VAL A 115 -5.63 -29.34 -14.54
C VAL A 115 -6.96 -30.07 -14.47
N VAL A 116 -7.08 -31.20 -15.17
CA VAL A 116 -8.32 -31.95 -15.34
C VAL A 116 -8.10 -33.40 -14.90
N TRP A 117 -8.99 -33.91 -14.05
CA TRP A 117 -9.06 -35.33 -13.73
C TRP A 117 -9.78 -36.09 -14.83
N ILE A 118 -9.14 -37.16 -15.31
CA ILE A 118 -9.71 -38.12 -16.24
C ILE A 118 -9.88 -39.47 -15.52
N PRO A 119 -11.10 -39.85 -15.10
CA PRO A 119 -11.43 -41.22 -14.70
C PRO A 119 -11.16 -42.19 -15.86
N ASP A 120 -10.73 -43.42 -15.55
CA ASP A 120 -10.33 -44.39 -16.58
C ASP A 120 -11.44 -44.69 -17.62
N GLY A 121 -12.70 -44.59 -17.22
CA GLY A 121 -13.87 -44.77 -18.09
C GLY A 121 -14.22 -43.56 -18.97
N ALA A 122 -13.67 -42.37 -18.71
CA ALA A 122 -14.00 -41.13 -19.43
C ALA A 122 -13.17 -40.94 -20.71
N VAL A 123 -11.98 -41.56 -20.80
CA VAL A 123 -11.04 -41.41 -21.94
C VAL A 123 -11.71 -41.61 -23.31
N PRO A 124 -12.54 -42.65 -23.56
CA PRO A 124 -13.19 -42.83 -24.86
C PRO A 124 -14.19 -41.71 -25.23
N THR A 125 -14.76 -41.03 -24.24
CA THR A 125 -15.66 -39.89 -24.46
C THR A 125 -14.89 -38.63 -24.84
N LEU A 126 -13.71 -38.38 -24.25
CA LEU A 126 -12.84 -37.26 -24.63
C LEU A 126 -12.30 -37.44 -26.05
N LEU A 127 -11.73 -38.61 -26.37
CA LEU A 127 -11.22 -38.91 -27.72
C LEU A 127 -12.30 -38.73 -28.79
N ARG A 128 -13.54 -39.16 -28.52
CA ARG A 128 -14.67 -38.94 -29.41
C ARG A 128 -15.02 -37.45 -29.61
N LYS A 129 -14.89 -36.59 -28.59
CA LYS A 129 -15.11 -35.14 -28.75
C LYS A 129 -14.07 -34.52 -29.70
N ILE A 130 -12.82 -34.99 -29.65
CA ILE A 130 -11.69 -34.56 -30.50
C ILE A 130 -11.89 -35.05 -31.95
N ASP A 131 -12.21 -36.34 -32.13
CA ASP A 131 -12.52 -36.91 -33.45
C ASP A 131 -13.69 -36.17 -34.13
N GLN A 132 -14.70 -35.73 -33.36
CA GLN A 132 -15.82 -34.92 -33.88
C GLN A 132 -15.42 -33.50 -34.30
N PHE A 133 -14.44 -32.88 -33.64
CA PHE A 133 -13.88 -31.60 -34.08
C PHE A 133 -13.12 -31.74 -35.39
N ALA A 134 -12.40 -32.85 -35.60
CA ALA A 134 -11.75 -33.14 -36.87
C ALA A 134 -12.76 -33.33 -38.02
N ALA A 135 -13.81 -34.12 -37.80
CA ALA A 135 -14.62 -34.68 -38.88
C ALA A 135 -16.00 -34.03 -39.12
N GLU A 136 -16.59 -33.34 -38.14
CA GLU A 136 -18.00 -32.88 -38.23
C GLU A 136 -18.16 -31.36 -38.10
N ASP A 137 -19.00 -30.77 -38.96
CA ASP A 137 -19.41 -29.36 -38.84
C ASP A 137 -20.79 -29.20 -38.16
N SER A 138 -21.00 -28.03 -37.56
CA SER A 138 -22.28 -27.63 -36.97
C SER A 138 -23.23 -27.07 -38.04
N PRO A 139 -24.56 -27.00 -37.78
CA PRO A 139 -25.52 -26.38 -38.70
C PRO A 139 -25.24 -24.90 -39.03
N SER A 140 -24.39 -24.23 -38.25
CA SER A 140 -23.92 -22.85 -38.45
C SER A 140 -22.62 -22.74 -39.26
N GLY A 141 -22.06 -23.85 -39.75
CA GLY A 141 -20.84 -23.86 -40.59
C GLY A 141 -19.51 -23.74 -39.84
N SER A 142 -19.53 -23.68 -38.51
CA SER A 142 -18.35 -23.81 -37.65
C SER A 142 -18.12 -25.27 -37.21
N PRO A 143 -16.90 -25.73 -36.95
CA PRO A 143 -16.65 -27.12 -36.56
C PRO A 143 -17.37 -27.50 -35.26
N ARG A 144 -17.82 -28.76 -35.14
CA ARG A 144 -18.37 -29.25 -33.87
C ARG A 144 -17.30 -29.25 -32.80
N ASN A 145 -17.70 -28.99 -31.56
CA ASN A 145 -16.80 -28.87 -30.41
C ASN A 145 -15.68 -27.80 -30.57
N ALA A 146 -15.72 -26.92 -31.59
CA ALA A 146 -14.67 -25.92 -31.81
C ALA A 146 -14.41 -25.04 -30.58
N ALA A 147 -15.47 -24.61 -29.90
CA ALA A 147 -15.37 -23.82 -28.68
C ALA A 147 -14.78 -24.58 -27.47
N LEU A 148 -14.52 -25.90 -27.57
CA LEU A 148 -13.78 -26.69 -26.59
C LEU A 148 -12.36 -27.01 -27.10
N VAL A 149 -12.20 -27.37 -28.37
CA VAL A 149 -10.96 -27.99 -28.90
C VAL A 149 -10.03 -26.99 -29.61
N ALA A 150 -10.56 -25.91 -30.22
CA ALA A 150 -9.76 -25.03 -31.06
C ALA A 150 -8.74 -24.18 -30.28
N ASN A 151 -9.03 -23.87 -29.02
CA ASN A 151 -8.17 -23.08 -28.14
C ASN A 151 -7.28 -23.94 -27.23
N ILE A 152 -7.32 -25.27 -27.33
CA ILE A 152 -6.31 -26.15 -26.72
C ILE A 152 -5.09 -26.18 -27.66
N GLU A 153 -3.87 -26.17 -27.14
CA GLU A 153 -2.64 -26.44 -27.89
C GLU A 153 -2.07 -27.84 -27.61
N GLN A 154 -1.98 -28.23 -26.32
CA GLN A 154 -1.34 -29.48 -25.89
C GLN A 154 -2.02 -30.05 -24.62
N ILE A 155 -1.85 -31.35 -24.37
CA ILE A 155 -2.22 -32.02 -23.11
C ILE A 155 -0.99 -32.77 -22.54
N GLU A 156 -0.72 -32.64 -21.24
CA GLU A 156 0.43 -33.28 -20.54
C GLU A 156 0.03 -33.91 -19.19
N ARG A 157 0.97 -34.58 -18.50
CA ARG A 157 0.74 -35.15 -17.16
C ARG A 157 0.92 -34.10 -16.06
N ALA A 158 -0.01 -34.01 -15.11
CA ALA A 158 0.12 -33.06 -14.00
C ALA A 158 1.34 -33.37 -13.09
N THR A 159 1.94 -32.29 -12.57
CA THR A 159 3.04 -32.31 -11.61
C THR A 159 2.65 -31.65 -10.28
N VAL A 160 3.57 -31.61 -9.31
CA VAL A 160 3.39 -30.83 -8.07
C VAL A 160 3.21 -29.34 -8.36
N GLU A 161 3.87 -28.81 -9.40
CA GLU A 161 3.84 -27.39 -9.76
C GLU A 161 2.49 -26.96 -10.36
N ASN A 162 1.88 -27.78 -11.22
CA ASN A 162 0.55 -27.47 -11.79
C ASN A 162 -0.57 -27.48 -10.73
N LEU A 163 -0.32 -28.09 -9.56
CA LEU A 163 -1.23 -28.19 -8.43
C LEU A 163 -0.92 -27.18 -7.31
N TRP A 164 0.17 -26.42 -7.41
CA TRP A 164 0.62 -25.43 -6.43
C TRP A 164 -0.08 -24.08 -6.64
N GLN A 165 -0.75 -23.56 -5.61
CA GLN A 165 -1.61 -22.35 -5.74
C GLN A 165 -0.97 -21.05 -5.21
N GLU A 166 0.25 -21.11 -4.67
CA GLU A 166 0.85 -19.93 -4.02
C GLU A 166 1.43 -18.94 -5.03
N LYS A 167 1.38 -17.65 -4.66
CA LYS A 167 2.18 -16.59 -5.30
C LYS A 167 3.67 -16.64 -4.87
N LEU A 168 4.23 -17.83 -4.70
CA LEU A 168 5.63 -18.08 -4.34
C LEU A 168 6.18 -19.26 -5.15
N PRO A 169 7.47 -19.28 -5.49
CA PRO A 169 8.10 -20.44 -6.10
C PRO A 169 7.98 -21.66 -5.17
N LEU A 170 8.02 -22.86 -5.75
CA LEU A 170 8.10 -24.09 -4.99
C LEU A 170 9.36 -24.08 -4.09
N PRO A 171 9.25 -24.53 -2.81
CA PRO A 171 10.40 -24.82 -1.95
C PRO A 171 11.45 -25.73 -2.62
N ASP A 172 12.72 -25.63 -2.20
CA ASP A 172 13.81 -26.49 -2.70
C ASP A 172 13.43 -27.98 -2.63
N GLU A 173 13.72 -28.77 -3.67
CA GLU A 173 13.27 -30.18 -3.78
C GLU A 173 13.60 -31.07 -2.57
N GLY A 174 14.70 -30.76 -1.88
CA GLY A 174 15.21 -31.47 -0.71
C GLY A 174 14.82 -30.88 0.65
N ALA A 175 14.04 -29.79 0.68
CA ALA A 175 13.52 -29.22 1.91
C ALA A 175 12.25 -29.97 2.36
N ASP A 176 12.24 -30.51 3.57
CA ASP A 176 11.01 -30.96 4.21
C ASP A 176 10.31 -29.74 4.84
N VAL A 177 9.09 -29.45 4.42
CA VAL A 177 8.25 -28.33 4.89
C VAL A 177 6.81 -28.76 5.10
N TRP A 178 6.00 -27.94 5.77
CA TRP A 178 4.56 -28.15 5.88
C TRP A 178 3.83 -27.74 4.58
N TRP A 179 3.01 -28.65 4.07
CA TRP A 179 2.11 -28.46 2.94
C TRP A 179 0.67 -28.67 3.36
N GLU A 180 -0.25 -27.93 2.75
CA GLU A 180 -1.68 -28.15 2.88
C GLU A 180 -2.23 -28.81 1.61
N LEU A 181 -2.83 -30.00 1.76
CA LEU A 181 -3.38 -30.79 0.67
C LEU A 181 -4.90 -30.70 0.69
N TRP A 182 -5.48 -30.15 -0.38
CA TRP A 182 -6.92 -30.12 -0.61
C TRP A 182 -7.29 -31.31 -1.49
N ILE A 183 -8.14 -32.21 -1.01
CA ILE A 183 -8.48 -33.47 -1.68
C ILE A 183 -10.00 -33.52 -1.94
N ASP A 184 -10.43 -33.46 -3.21
CA ASP A 184 -11.85 -33.66 -3.56
C ASP A 184 -12.25 -35.14 -3.38
N SER A 185 -13.21 -35.39 -2.49
CA SER A 185 -13.75 -36.73 -2.21
C SER A 185 -14.49 -37.39 -3.39
N LYS A 186 -14.78 -36.66 -4.48
CA LYS A 186 -15.30 -37.24 -5.74
C LYS A 186 -14.26 -38.03 -6.53
N LEU A 187 -12.96 -37.81 -6.29
CA LEU A 187 -11.88 -38.43 -7.08
C LEU A 187 -11.68 -39.92 -6.73
N SER A 188 -12.18 -40.39 -5.58
CA SER A 188 -12.18 -41.79 -5.17
C SER A 188 -13.19 -42.07 -4.06
N ASP A 189 -13.91 -43.19 -4.14
CA ASP A 189 -14.79 -43.71 -3.07
C ASP A 189 -14.05 -44.15 -1.78
N SER A 190 -12.71 -44.04 -1.76
CA SER A 190 -11.86 -44.48 -0.65
C SER A 190 -11.42 -43.31 0.24
N ASP A 191 -11.15 -43.55 1.53
CA ASP A 191 -10.74 -42.47 2.43
C ASP A 191 -9.27 -42.07 2.22
N ALA A 192 -9.08 -41.11 1.31
CA ALA A 192 -7.83 -40.46 0.98
C ALA A 192 -6.99 -40.01 2.20
N VAL A 193 -7.64 -39.55 3.27
CA VAL A 193 -6.93 -39.11 4.50
C VAL A 193 -6.29 -40.29 5.22
N GLU A 194 -6.91 -41.47 5.17
CA GLU A 194 -6.36 -42.68 5.77
C GLU A 194 -5.26 -43.30 4.91
N THR A 195 -5.29 -43.10 3.58
CA THR A 195 -4.11 -43.38 2.74
C THR A 195 -2.97 -42.41 3.04
N LEU A 196 -3.22 -41.10 3.13
CA LEU A 196 -2.20 -40.10 3.47
C LEU A 196 -1.49 -40.43 4.79
N ARG A 197 -2.25 -40.82 5.83
CA ARG A 197 -1.68 -41.28 7.11
C ARG A 197 -0.82 -42.53 6.97
N ARG A 198 -1.25 -43.52 6.18
CA ARG A 198 -0.45 -44.76 5.94
C ARG A 198 0.81 -44.48 5.14
N LEU A 199 0.76 -43.61 4.13
CA LEU A 199 1.94 -43.15 3.38
C LEU A 199 2.92 -42.40 4.29
N ALA A 200 2.41 -41.51 5.15
CA ALA A 200 3.21 -40.79 6.13
C ALA A 200 3.86 -41.74 7.14
N GLN A 201 3.11 -42.70 7.69
CA GLN A 201 3.66 -43.72 8.61
C GLN A 201 4.74 -44.58 7.93
N ALA A 202 4.58 -44.92 6.65
CA ALA A 202 5.55 -45.72 5.90
C ALA A 202 6.85 -44.96 5.57
N ASN A 203 6.78 -43.63 5.42
CA ASN A 203 7.92 -42.78 5.02
C ASN A 203 8.48 -41.90 6.15
N GLY A 204 7.86 -41.88 7.33
CA GLY A 204 8.27 -41.06 8.48
C GLY A 204 7.82 -39.59 8.45
N TRP A 205 6.86 -39.23 7.60
CA TRP A 205 6.32 -37.86 7.52
C TRP A 205 5.42 -37.53 8.70
N GLN A 206 5.34 -36.25 9.07
CA GLN A 206 4.38 -35.78 10.08
C GLN A 206 3.07 -35.36 9.40
N VAL A 207 1.92 -35.61 10.03
CA VAL A 207 0.60 -35.21 9.53
C VAL A 207 -0.16 -34.54 10.68
N ALA A 208 -0.86 -33.44 10.40
CA ALA A 208 -1.68 -32.76 11.40
C ALA A 208 -2.77 -33.70 11.95
N GLN A 209 -3.01 -33.65 13.26
CA GLN A 209 -3.93 -34.60 13.92
C GLN A 209 -5.39 -34.45 13.47
N ARG A 210 -5.76 -33.25 12.96
CA ARG A 210 -7.10 -32.92 12.48
C ARG A 210 -7.06 -32.64 10.98
N THR A 211 -8.12 -33.00 10.29
CA THR A 211 -8.38 -32.68 8.87
C THR A 211 -9.73 -31.97 8.78
N ILE A 212 -9.83 -30.93 7.96
CA ILE A 212 -11.03 -30.11 7.84
C ILE A 212 -11.85 -30.59 6.63
N GLY A 213 -13.17 -30.66 6.76
CA GLY A 213 -14.08 -30.97 5.64
C GLY A 213 -14.81 -29.71 5.18
N ILE A 214 -14.69 -29.34 3.91
CA ILE A 214 -15.31 -28.16 3.32
C ILE A 214 -15.99 -28.55 2.00
N ALA A 215 -17.33 -28.51 1.97
CA ALA A 215 -18.13 -29.04 0.85
C ALA A 215 -17.70 -30.48 0.47
N GLN A 216 -17.20 -30.70 -0.75
CA GLN A 216 -16.67 -32.00 -1.17
C GLN A 216 -15.18 -32.23 -0.84
N PHE A 217 -14.45 -31.23 -0.35
CA PHE A 217 -13.02 -31.32 -0.08
C PHE A 217 -12.71 -31.79 1.34
N LYS A 218 -11.69 -32.63 1.48
CA LYS A 218 -10.97 -32.88 2.74
C LYS A 218 -9.62 -32.17 2.68
N VAL A 219 -9.36 -31.28 3.61
CA VAL A 219 -8.08 -30.55 3.76
C VAL A 219 -7.25 -31.21 4.84
N ALA A 220 -6.00 -31.57 4.50
CA ALA A 220 -5.06 -32.26 5.39
C ALA A 220 -3.64 -31.69 5.24
N GLN A 221 -2.94 -31.47 6.35
CA GLN A 221 -1.60 -30.89 6.35
C GLN A 221 -0.53 -31.95 6.64
N VAL A 222 0.57 -31.94 5.88
CA VAL A 222 1.68 -32.93 5.94
C VAL A 222 3.05 -32.24 5.88
N HIS A 223 4.01 -32.72 6.67
CA HIS A 223 5.41 -32.27 6.65
C HIS A 223 6.26 -33.22 5.82
N THR A 224 6.69 -32.80 4.63
CA THR A 224 7.45 -33.63 3.68
C THR A 224 8.15 -32.75 2.63
N SER A 225 8.86 -33.36 1.69
CA SER A 225 9.55 -32.70 0.56
C SER A 225 8.78 -32.93 -0.75
N ILE A 226 9.16 -32.24 -1.83
CA ILE A 226 8.53 -32.39 -3.17
C ILE A 226 8.57 -33.85 -3.65
N ARG A 227 9.62 -34.60 -3.28
CA ARG A 227 9.72 -36.04 -3.54
C ARG A 227 8.66 -36.86 -2.80
N GLY A 228 8.19 -36.42 -1.64
CA GLY A 228 7.07 -37.02 -0.90
C GLY A 228 5.73 -36.71 -1.55
N LEU A 229 5.48 -35.44 -1.90
CA LEU A 229 4.29 -35.04 -2.68
C LEU A 229 4.17 -35.84 -3.98
N THR A 230 5.28 -36.01 -4.70
CA THR A 230 5.36 -36.79 -5.95
C THR A 230 5.02 -38.29 -5.78
N GLN A 231 5.00 -38.82 -4.55
CA GLN A 231 4.45 -40.14 -4.24
C GLN A 231 2.94 -40.07 -3.97
N ILE A 232 2.49 -39.08 -3.19
CA ILE A 232 1.08 -38.87 -2.84
C ILE A 232 0.21 -38.72 -4.10
N LEU A 233 0.68 -37.96 -5.10
CA LEU A 233 0.04 -37.80 -6.42
C LEU A 233 -0.26 -39.10 -7.18
N ARG A 234 0.39 -40.22 -6.81
CA ARG A 234 0.24 -41.53 -7.49
C ARG A 234 -0.86 -42.39 -6.87
N THR A 235 -1.55 -41.89 -5.85
CA THR A 235 -2.45 -42.66 -4.98
C THR A 235 -3.86 -42.05 -4.93
N ASN A 236 -4.80 -42.76 -4.31
CA ASN A 236 -6.10 -42.21 -3.94
C ASN A 236 -6.04 -41.08 -2.89
N ALA A 237 -4.86 -40.69 -2.39
CA ALA A 237 -4.62 -39.46 -1.63
C ALA A 237 -4.17 -38.25 -2.50
N CYS A 238 -4.25 -38.35 -3.83
CA CYS A 238 -3.89 -37.25 -4.73
C CYS A 238 -4.74 -35.99 -4.46
N PRO A 239 -4.14 -34.84 -4.10
CA PRO A 239 -4.85 -33.57 -3.98
C PRO A 239 -5.39 -33.04 -5.31
N SER A 240 -6.46 -32.24 -5.23
CA SER A 240 -6.87 -31.29 -6.27
C SER A 240 -6.07 -29.99 -6.23
N GLU A 241 -5.60 -29.58 -5.04
CA GLU A 241 -4.74 -28.41 -4.85
C GLU A 241 -3.72 -28.62 -3.73
N ILE A 242 -2.56 -27.98 -3.85
CA ILE A 242 -1.49 -27.93 -2.87
C ILE A 242 -1.25 -26.45 -2.52
N ARG A 243 -1.29 -26.12 -1.23
CA ARG A 243 -1.15 -24.76 -0.70
C ARG A 243 -0.13 -24.70 0.42
N LYS A 244 0.32 -23.50 0.77
CA LYS A 244 1.09 -23.23 2.00
C LYS A 244 0.10 -23.12 3.17
N PRO A 245 0.30 -23.83 4.29
CA PRO A 245 -0.58 -23.69 5.45
C PRO A 245 -0.36 -22.34 6.15
N THR A 246 -1.48 -21.69 6.52
CA THR A 246 -1.50 -20.44 7.29
C THR A 246 -1.74 -20.72 8.77
N PHE A 247 -0.86 -20.24 9.65
CA PHE A 247 -0.87 -20.57 11.09
C PHE A 247 -1.38 -19.41 11.96
N THR A 248 -2.69 -19.13 11.93
CA THR A 248 -3.24 -17.85 12.46
C THR A 248 -3.51 -17.79 13.97
N GLU A 249 -3.39 -18.88 14.74
CA GLU A 249 -3.84 -18.90 16.16
C GLU A 249 -2.75 -19.11 17.24
N GLU A 250 -1.58 -19.67 16.92
CA GLU A 250 -0.68 -20.20 17.95
C GLU A 250 0.36 -19.18 18.48
N LEU A 251 0.75 -18.19 17.68
CA LEU A 251 1.92 -17.31 17.89
C LEU A 251 1.83 -16.32 19.07
N HIS A 252 0.67 -16.23 19.75
CA HIS A 252 0.47 -15.35 20.91
C HIS A 252 0.08 -16.10 22.20
N SER A 253 -0.06 -17.43 22.15
CA SER A 253 -0.52 -18.20 23.30
C SER A 253 0.50 -18.21 24.45
N ARG A 254 0.05 -17.99 25.69
CA ARG A 254 0.94 -18.02 26.87
C ARG A 254 1.62 -19.37 27.12
N ALA A 255 1.16 -20.44 26.47
CA ALA A 255 1.74 -21.77 26.54
C ALA A 255 3.01 -21.91 25.69
N LEU A 256 3.18 -21.11 24.62
CA LEU A 256 4.27 -21.25 23.64
C LEU A 256 5.44 -20.28 23.85
N ARG A 257 5.57 -19.69 25.05
CA ARG A 257 6.66 -18.75 25.41
C ARG A 257 8.08 -19.23 25.10
N GLU A 258 8.32 -20.54 25.10
CA GLU A 258 9.61 -21.12 24.73
C GLU A 258 9.83 -21.07 23.21
N LEU A 259 8.83 -21.45 22.42
CA LEU A 259 8.82 -21.34 20.96
C LEU A 259 9.02 -19.89 20.48
N HIS A 260 8.43 -18.90 21.18
CA HIS A 260 8.66 -17.48 20.87
C HIS A 260 10.13 -17.08 21.05
N ARG A 261 10.85 -17.68 22.00
CA ARG A 261 12.29 -17.41 22.20
C ARG A 261 13.10 -17.95 21.04
N ASP A 262 12.76 -19.13 20.56
CA ASP A 262 13.49 -19.80 19.49
C ASP A 262 13.26 -19.10 18.14
N PHE A 263 12.02 -18.70 17.82
CA PHE A 263 11.74 -17.84 16.65
C PHE A 263 12.45 -16.48 16.73
N VAL A 264 12.47 -15.83 17.90
CA VAL A 264 13.20 -14.56 18.07
C VAL A 264 14.72 -14.76 17.94
N ALA A 265 15.27 -15.86 18.47
CA ALA A 265 16.70 -16.16 18.35
C ALA A 265 17.11 -16.45 16.90
N ASP A 266 16.28 -17.19 16.15
CA ASP A 266 16.46 -17.40 14.70
C ASP A 266 16.44 -16.06 13.93
N LEU A 267 15.39 -15.24 14.14
CA LEU A 267 15.27 -13.93 13.47
C LEU A 267 16.47 -13.00 13.78
N VAL A 268 16.97 -12.99 15.02
CA VAL A 268 18.19 -12.24 15.39
C VAL A 268 19.40 -12.66 14.54
N ASN A 269 19.56 -13.95 14.22
CA ASN A 269 20.65 -14.43 13.35
C ASN A 269 20.43 -14.09 11.86
N ARG A 270 19.17 -13.88 11.44
CA ARG A 270 18.80 -13.50 10.07
C ARG A 270 18.82 -11.99 9.80
N ILE A 271 18.78 -11.14 10.83
CA ILE A 271 18.89 -9.68 10.69
C ILE A 271 20.24 -9.29 10.06
N ARG A 272 20.21 -8.33 9.14
CA ARG A 272 21.37 -7.62 8.59
C ARG A 272 21.20 -6.13 8.93
N PRO A 273 21.99 -5.58 9.88
CA PRO A 273 21.82 -4.20 10.33
C PRO A 273 21.98 -3.17 9.22
N ALA A 274 21.31 -2.03 9.39
CA ALA A 274 21.41 -0.90 8.47
C ALA A 274 22.81 -0.25 8.49
N SER A 275 23.20 0.33 7.36
CA SER A 275 24.53 0.96 7.22
C SER A 275 24.74 2.09 8.24
N THR A 276 26.00 2.39 8.59
CA THR A 276 26.31 3.44 9.58
C THR A 276 25.82 4.83 9.16
N GLY A 277 25.58 5.08 7.86
CA GLY A 277 25.01 6.32 7.33
C GLY A 277 23.49 6.28 7.07
N ALA A 278 22.81 5.19 7.40
CA ALA A 278 21.38 5.03 7.15
C ALA A 278 20.51 6.05 7.93
N PRO A 279 19.32 6.41 7.40
CA PRO A 279 18.35 7.24 8.11
C PRO A 279 17.84 6.55 9.38
N VAL A 280 17.15 7.31 10.22
CA VAL A 280 16.60 6.82 11.50
C VAL A 280 15.16 7.28 11.70
N VAL A 281 14.33 6.40 12.26
CA VAL A 281 13.04 6.81 12.84
C VAL A 281 13.25 7.14 14.31
N THR A 282 13.03 8.40 14.68
CA THR A 282 13.08 8.90 16.06
C THR A 282 11.67 8.85 16.66
N LEU A 283 11.38 7.86 17.50
CA LEU A 283 10.06 7.68 18.13
C LEU A 283 9.89 8.53 19.39
N LEU A 284 8.80 9.30 19.44
CA LEU A 284 8.42 10.15 20.58
C LEU A 284 7.30 9.47 21.36
N ASP A 285 7.65 8.69 22.40
CA ASP A 285 6.70 7.76 23.06
C ASP A 285 6.99 7.54 24.57
N THR A 286 6.61 6.39 25.15
CA THR A 286 6.79 6.02 26.58
C THR A 286 8.19 5.55 26.96
N GLY A 287 9.12 5.52 26.01
CA GLY A 287 10.46 4.92 26.13
C GLY A 287 10.60 3.62 25.34
N VAL A 288 11.71 2.91 25.48
CA VAL A 288 11.95 1.62 24.80
C VAL A 288 12.54 0.56 25.74
N ASP A 289 12.35 -0.73 25.43
CA ASP A 289 13.12 -1.82 26.02
C ASP A 289 14.45 -2.00 25.26
N GLN A 290 15.50 -1.35 25.77
CA GLN A 290 16.83 -1.29 25.13
C GLN A 290 17.52 -2.66 25.02
N GLU A 291 17.16 -3.61 25.89
CA GLU A 291 17.76 -4.95 25.95
C GLU A 291 16.92 -6.02 25.23
N HIS A 292 15.84 -5.62 24.54
CA HIS A 292 15.06 -6.54 23.73
C HIS A 292 15.90 -7.09 22.55
N PRO A 293 16.00 -8.42 22.34
CA PRO A 293 16.91 -9.02 21.36
C PRO A 293 16.75 -8.52 19.92
N LEU A 294 15.51 -8.23 19.48
CA LEU A 294 15.24 -7.67 18.15
C LEU A 294 15.47 -6.16 18.05
N LEU A 295 15.43 -5.41 19.16
CA LEU A 295 15.62 -3.95 19.14
C LEU A 295 17.09 -3.59 19.28
N ARG A 296 17.86 -4.33 20.08
CA ARG A 296 19.30 -4.13 20.30
C ARG A 296 20.18 -4.00 19.02
N PRO A 297 19.93 -4.71 17.89
CA PRO A 297 20.71 -4.52 16.65
C PRO A 297 20.26 -3.35 15.75
N VAL A 298 19.16 -2.65 16.07
CA VAL A 298 18.58 -1.55 15.25
C VAL A 298 18.43 -0.23 16.03
N LEU A 299 18.38 -0.28 17.36
CA LEU A 299 18.31 0.87 18.25
C LEU A 299 19.68 1.53 18.39
N ILE A 300 19.87 2.72 17.81
CA ILE A 300 21.14 3.46 17.89
C ILE A 300 21.24 4.37 19.13
N ALA A 301 20.11 4.86 19.63
CA ALA A 301 20.08 5.72 20.82
C ALA A 301 18.68 5.75 21.47
N ALA A 302 18.65 5.96 22.78
CA ALA A 302 17.42 6.12 23.55
C ALA A 302 17.57 7.24 24.59
N HIS A 303 16.70 8.25 24.50
CA HIS A 303 16.77 9.51 25.26
C HIS A 303 15.51 9.72 26.10
N SER A 304 15.54 10.68 27.03
CA SER A 304 14.38 11.09 27.81
C SER A 304 14.39 12.60 28.05
N VAL A 305 13.24 13.25 27.82
CA VAL A 305 13.02 14.65 28.23
C VAL A 305 12.19 14.76 29.53
N MET A 306 12.01 13.63 30.22
CA MET A 306 11.29 13.51 31.48
C MET A 306 12.33 13.49 32.62
N GLY A 307 12.60 14.65 33.22
CA GLY A 307 13.81 14.92 34.04
C GLY A 307 14.05 14.10 35.33
N GLN A 308 13.26 13.06 35.61
CA GLN A 308 13.52 12.07 36.67
C GLN A 308 13.41 10.61 36.18
N GLU A 309 13.20 10.38 34.88
CA GLU A 309 13.05 9.05 34.30
C GLU A 309 14.04 8.83 33.16
N GLY A 310 14.71 7.67 33.17
CA GLY A 310 15.51 7.20 32.04
C GLY A 310 14.66 6.87 30.80
N PRO A 311 15.31 6.61 29.67
CA PRO A 311 14.66 6.29 28.39
C PRO A 311 13.89 4.97 28.41
N ASP A 312 14.09 4.13 29.43
CA ASP A 312 13.45 2.83 29.57
C ASP A 312 11.92 2.94 29.55
N ASP A 313 11.29 2.10 28.73
CA ASP A 313 9.83 2.00 28.68
C ASP A 313 9.32 1.47 30.02
N ASN A 314 8.66 2.34 30.79
CA ASN A 314 8.16 2.04 32.13
C ASN A 314 6.62 2.15 32.24
N HIS A 315 5.93 2.41 31.13
CA HIS A 315 4.47 2.51 31.08
C HIS A 315 3.80 1.13 31.22
N PRO A 316 2.66 0.93 31.91
CA PRO A 316 2.12 -0.41 32.14
C PRO A 316 1.88 -1.25 30.87
N GLN A 317 1.58 -0.63 29.73
CA GLN A 317 1.27 -1.31 28.46
C GLN A 317 2.48 -1.66 27.58
N GLY A 318 3.64 -1.00 27.77
CA GLY A 318 4.81 -1.16 26.88
C GLY A 318 4.67 -0.52 25.49
N HIS A 319 4.00 0.63 25.40
CA HIS A 319 3.59 1.23 24.12
C HIS A 319 4.78 1.58 23.22
N GLY A 320 5.77 2.33 23.72
CA GLY A 320 6.95 2.69 22.93
C GLY A 320 7.80 1.49 22.51
N THR A 321 7.83 0.42 23.31
CA THR A 321 8.47 -0.86 22.94
C THR A 321 7.74 -1.53 21.77
N ARG A 322 6.40 -1.56 21.78
CA ARG A 322 5.57 -2.08 20.68
C ARG A 322 5.69 -1.23 19.41
N MET A 323 5.79 0.09 19.56
CA MET A 323 6.05 1.02 18.46
C MET A 323 7.42 0.76 17.82
N ALA A 324 8.47 0.54 18.63
CA ALA A 324 9.83 0.30 18.14
C ALA A 324 9.95 -0.96 17.26
N GLY A 325 9.31 -2.07 17.65
CA GLY A 325 9.31 -3.31 16.85
C GLY A 325 8.69 -3.11 15.46
N LEU A 326 7.46 -2.59 15.42
CA LEU A 326 6.73 -2.36 14.17
C LEU A 326 7.41 -1.29 13.29
N THR A 327 8.09 -0.32 13.91
CA THR A 327 8.89 0.71 13.21
C THR A 327 10.16 0.15 12.60
N ALA A 328 10.81 -0.84 13.23
CA ALA A 328 11.97 -1.51 12.65
C ALA A 328 11.56 -2.49 11.53
N PHE A 329 10.63 -3.39 11.81
CA PHE A 329 10.41 -4.60 11.00
C PHE A 329 9.14 -4.57 10.13
N GLY A 330 8.19 -3.67 10.40
CA GLY A 330 6.79 -3.89 9.97
C GLY A 330 6.15 -4.98 10.82
N ASP A 331 5.14 -5.67 10.30
CA ASP A 331 4.55 -6.83 11.00
C ASP A 331 5.56 -7.98 11.08
N LEU A 332 5.94 -8.32 12.32
CA LEU A 332 6.90 -9.38 12.60
C LEU A 332 6.41 -10.78 12.20
N GLU A 333 5.11 -11.02 12.03
CA GLU A 333 4.60 -12.35 11.65
C GLU A 333 5.26 -12.87 10.36
N SER A 334 5.40 -11.99 9.36
CA SER A 334 6.10 -12.29 8.10
C SER A 334 7.59 -12.61 8.29
N ALA A 335 8.28 -11.88 9.16
CA ALA A 335 9.71 -12.04 9.42
C ALA A 335 10.03 -13.27 10.30
N LEU A 336 9.10 -13.64 11.19
CA LEU A 336 9.20 -14.81 12.08
C LEU A 336 8.86 -16.11 11.36
N THR A 337 7.93 -16.09 10.39
CA THR A 337 7.51 -17.28 9.62
C THR A 337 8.33 -17.51 8.33
N SER A 338 9.18 -16.56 7.93
CA SER A 338 10.12 -16.71 6.81
C SER A 338 11.51 -17.15 7.29
N LEU A 339 12.22 -17.94 6.46
CA LEU A 339 13.63 -18.27 6.64
C LEU A 339 14.58 -17.27 5.95
N THR A 340 14.05 -16.25 5.25
CA THR A 340 14.87 -15.27 4.53
C THR A 340 15.67 -14.35 5.49
N PRO A 341 16.88 -13.89 5.10
CA PRO A 341 17.55 -12.80 5.78
C PRO A 341 16.69 -11.54 5.78
N VAL A 342 16.73 -10.77 6.87
CA VAL A 342 15.99 -9.51 7.00
C VAL A 342 16.98 -8.36 6.92
N GLN A 343 17.06 -7.71 5.77
CA GLN A 343 17.83 -6.48 5.60
C GLN A 343 17.09 -5.31 6.26
N LEU A 344 17.82 -4.51 7.03
CA LEU A 344 17.34 -3.25 7.57
C LEU A 344 18.02 -2.11 6.81
N ASP A 345 17.26 -1.11 6.37
CA ASP A 345 17.80 0.04 5.63
C ASP A 345 17.69 1.36 6.42
N HIS A 346 17.17 1.29 7.64
CA HIS A 346 17.08 2.38 8.61
C HIS A 346 17.36 1.89 10.04
N HIS A 347 17.66 2.84 10.92
CA HIS A 347 17.80 2.62 12.37
C HIS A 347 16.55 3.08 13.13
N VAL A 348 16.49 2.75 14.42
CA VAL A 348 15.53 3.35 15.37
C VAL A 348 16.28 4.17 16.42
N GLU A 349 15.74 5.34 16.76
CA GLU A 349 16.09 6.16 17.91
C GLU A 349 14.81 6.38 18.70
N THR A 350 14.88 6.56 20.01
CA THR A 350 13.68 6.90 20.81
C THR A 350 13.93 8.08 21.73
N VAL A 351 12.90 8.89 21.97
CA VAL A 351 12.88 9.93 22.98
C VAL A 351 11.61 9.78 23.81
N LYS A 352 11.78 9.54 25.11
CA LYS A 352 10.67 9.43 26.05
C LYS A 352 10.06 10.80 26.33
N ILE A 353 8.78 10.96 25.98
CA ILE A 353 7.97 12.17 26.17
C ILE A 353 6.79 11.99 27.14
N LEU A 354 6.49 10.75 27.53
CA LEU A 354 5.46 10.42 28.52
C LEU A 354 6.10 9.90 29.82
N PRO A 355 5.70 10.42 30.99
CA PRO A 355 6.19 9.93 32.27
C PRO A 355 5.40 8.70 32.73
N ARG A 356 6.00 7.88 33.58
CA ARG A 356 5.36 6.75 34.27
C ARG A 356 4.27 7.21 35.25
N ARG A 357 4.39 8.43 35.78
CA ARG A 357 3.41 9.07 36.68
C ARG A 357 3.14 10.50 36.24
N GLN A 358 1.91 10.96 36.39
CA GLN A 358 1.57 12.36 36.16
C GLN A 358 2.45 13.27 37.05
N LEU A 359 3.07 14.28 36.44
CA LEU A 359 3.92 15.24 37.13
C LEU A 359 3.07 16.20 37.98
N ASP A 360 3.58 16.63 39.13
CA ASP A 360 2.94 17.64 40.00
C ASP A 360 2.72 18.99 39.26
N ILE A 361 3.55 19.27 38.26
CA ILE A 361 3.42 20.40 37.33
C ILE A 361 3.47 19.85 35.89
N PRO A 362 2.36 19.86 35.13
CA PRO A 362 2.35 19.44 33.73
C PRO A 362 3.15 20.40 32.83
N ARG A 363 4.03 19.85 31.98
CA ARG A 363 4.68 20.59 30.88
C ARG A 363 3.75 20.62 29.66
N PRO A 364 3.63 21.74 28.91
CA PRO A 364 2.86 21.79 27.67
C PRO A 364 3.40 20.82 26.61
N HIS A 365 2.53 20.07 25.93
CA HIS A 365 2.97 19.08 24.94
C HIS A 365 3.85 19.67 23.81
N GLY A 366 3.56 20.88 23.33
CA GLY A 366 4.42 21.56 22.34
C GLY A 366 5.84 21.86 22.84
N GLU A 367 5.99 22.14 24.13
CA GLU A 367 7.30 22.32 24.79
C GLU A 367 8.06 20.99 24.85
N VAL A 368 7.38 19.92 25.26
CA VAL A 368 7.95 18.56 25.34
C VAL A 368 8.37 18.06 23.95
N THR A 369 7.52 18.21 22.93
CA THR A 369 7.84 17.82 21.54
C THR A 369 9.05 18.59 21.00
N ALA A 370 9.11 19.92 21.20
CA ALA A 370 10.26 20.72 20.77
C ALA A 370 11.56 20.34 21.52
N THR A 371 11.47 20.08 22.84
CA THR A 371 12.60 19.57 23.63
C THR A 371 13.11 18.23 23.08
N ALA A 372 12.19 17.31 22.76
CA ALA A 372 12.51 15.95 22.32
C ALA A 372 13.21 15.92 20.96
N VAL A 373 12.73 16.72 20.00
CA VAL A 373 13.38 16.90 18.70
C VAL A 373 14.79 17.46 18.87
N ALA A 374 14.95 18.54 19.64
CA ALA A 374 16.26 19.14 19.89
C ALA A 374 17.23 18.18 20.61
N THR A 375 16.72 17.34 21.52
CA THR A 375 17.52 16.32 22.23
C THR A 375 18.09 15.27 21.26
N ALA A 376 17.24 14.72 20.38
CA ALA A 376 17.67 13.77 19.36
C ALA A 376 18.71 14.38 18.40
N GLU A 377 18.46 15.60 17.92
CA GLU A 377 19.34 16.27 16.95
C GLU A 377 20.71 16.68 17.52
N THR A 378 20.80 16.93 18.84
CA THR A 378 22.04 17.37 19.50
C THR A 378 22.83 16.24 20.17
N ALA A 379 22.29 15.02 20.26
CA ALA A 379 22.93 13.89 20.92
C ALA A 379 24.14 13.32 20.17
N ASP A 380 24.13 13.35 18.84
CA ASP A 380 25.23 12.90 17.96
C ASP A 380 25.48 13.94 16.85
N PRO A 381 26.20 15.03 17.16
CA PRO A 381 26.49 16.10 16.20
C PRO A 381 27.63 15.74 15.23
N GLU A 382 28.38 14.67 15.50
CA GLU A 382 29.49 14.22 14.64
C GLU A 382 29.00 13.30 13.51
N ASN A 383 27.89 12.59 13.70
CA ASN A 383 27.27 11.71 12.70
C ASN A 383 25.83 12.16 12.38
N PRO A 384 25.61 13.30 11.69
CA PRO A 384 24.27 13.78 11.35
C PRO A 384 23.50 12.78 10.49
N ARG A 385 22.27 12.44 10.92
CA ARG A 385 21.36 11.50 10.25
C ARG A 385 20.10 12.20 9.76
N THR A 386 19.58 11.74 8.64
CA THR A 386 18.21 12.07 8.21
C THR A 386 17.22 11.41 9.16
N ARG A 387 16.38 12.22 9.84
CA ARG A 387 15.43 11.77 10.87
C ARG A 387 13.98 11.84 10.38
N VAL A 388 13.22 10.79 10.65
CA VAL A 388 11.75 10.79 10.61
C VAL A 388 11.24 10.71 12.04
N PHE A 389 10.48 11.70 12.50
CA PHE A 389 9.95 11.72 13.86
C PHE A 389 8.56 11.06 13.89
N GLY A 390 8.45 9.88 14.51
CA GLY A 390 7.17 9.20 14.71
C GLY A 390 6.57 9.51 16.08
N MET A 391 5.31 9.95 16.14
CA MET A 391 4.63 10.27 17.41
C MET A 391 3.18 9.78 17.38
N ALA A 392 2.92 8.65 18.04
CA ALA A 392 1.56 8.11 18.23
C ALA A 392 0.81 8.71 19.42
N VAL A 393 1.42 9.65 20.15
CA VAL A 393 0.88 10.32 21.33
C VAL A 393 0.02 11.53 20.95
N THR A 394 -1.24 11.53 21.39
CA THR A 394 -2.24 12.59 21.16
C THR A 394 -2.97 12.98 22.46
N ALA A 395 -3.60 14.16 22.48
CA ALA A 395 -4.43 14.63 23.59
C ALA A 395 -5.93 14.53 23.26
N GLU A 396 -6.70 13.96 24.19
CA GLU A 396 -8.04 13.44 23.92
C GLU A 396 -9.08 14.49 23.51
N SER A 397 -9.94 14.13 22.55
CA SER A 397 -10.99 15.01 22.04
C SER A 397 -12.24 14.96 22.92
N GLY A 398 -12.55 16.05 23.63
CA GLY A 398 -13.87 16.29 24.19
C GLY A 398 -14.74 17.19 23.28
N PRO A 399 -16.05 17.31 23.54
CA PRO A 399 -16.92 18.27 22.85
C PRO A 399 -16.37 19.70 22.89
N ASP A 400 -15.81 20.12 24.04
CA ASP A 400 -15.24 21.44 24.31
C ASP A 400 -13.72 21.55 24.06
N SER A 401 -13.05 20.47 23.60
CA SER A 401 -11.60 20.48 23.37
C SER A 401 -11.23 21.30 22.13
N ASN A 402 -10.30 22.26 22.30
CA ASN A 402 -9.64 22.96 21.19
C ASN A 402 -8.87 21.96 20.30
N GLY A 403 -8.55 22.35 19.05
CA GLY A 403 -7.87 21.47 18.07
C GLY A 403 -8.82 20.61 17.26
N THR A 404 -9.83 20.04 17.95
CA THR A 404 -10.76 19.04 17.42
C THR A 404 -11.72 19.52 16.32
N ASP A 405 -11.61 20.76 15.84
CA ASP A 405 -12.40 21.33 14.73
C ASP A 405 -11.53 21.83 13.55
N GLY A 406 -10.22 21.60 13.61
CA GLY A 406 -9.22 22.11 12.67
C GLY A 406 -8.62 23.47 13.03
N THR A 407 -8.99 24.06 14.17
CA THR A 407 -8.34 25.28 14.70
C THR A 407 -6.99 24.93 15.33
N ALA A 408 -5.97 25.75 15.09
CA ALA A 408 -4.66 25.57 15.72
C ALA A 408 -4.71 25.65 17.25
N THR A 409 -3.89 24.82 17.90
CA THR A 409 -3.57 24.79 19.32
C THR A 409 -2.12 25.26 19.53
N LEU A 410 -1.65 25.29 20.78
CA LEU A 410 -0.23 25.46 21.06
C LEU A 410 0.58 24.28 20.49
N TRP A 411 0.11 23.04 20.68
CA TRP A 411 0.85 21.85 20.26
C TRP A 411 0.94 21.72 18.75
N SER A 412 -0.18 21.87 18.03
CA SER A 412 -0.18 21.80 16.56
C SER A 412 0.63 22.94 15.93
N ALA A 413 0.64 24.14 16.54
CA ALA A 413 1.49 25.24 16.10
C ALA A 413 2.99 25.01 16.41
N SER A 414 3.33 24.39 17.55
CA SER A 414 4.70 23.94 17.81
C SER A 414 5.17 22.90 16.80
N VAL A 415 4.32 21.89 16.50
CA VAL A 415 4.58 20.88 15.46
C VAL A 415 4.80 21.54 14.10
N ASP A 416 3.95 22.48 13.69
CA ASP A 416 4.08 23.18 12.41
C ASP A 416 5.37 24.00 12.32
N ALA A 417 5.76 24.72 13.40
CA ALA A 417 7.00 25.48 13.43
C ALA A 417 8.26 24.59 13.42
N VAL A 418 8.25 23.49 14.19
CA VAL A 418 9.37 22.53 14.25
C VAL A 418 9.55 21.81 12.90
N ALA A 419 8.45 21.40 12.26
CA ALA A 419 8.46 20.84 10.90
C ALA A 419 9.04 21.82 9.86
N ALA A 420 8.67 23.10 9.94
CA ALA A 420 9.13 24.15 9.03
C ALA A 420 10.61 24.54 9.21
N GLY A 421 11.33 23.99 10.20
CA GLY A 421 12.72 24.34 10.47
C GLY A 421 12.90 25.67 11.21
N THR A 422 11.92 26.08 12.04
CA THR A 422 12.10 27.22 12.96
C THR A 422 13.05 26.82 14.09
N ASP A 423 13.98 27.72 14.45
CA ASP A 423 14.91 27.55 15.57
C ASP A 423 14.19 27.27 16.90
N ILE A 424 14.72 26.33 17.68
CA ILE A 424 14.23 25.96 19.02
C ILE A 424 15.21 26.47 20.07
N THR A 425 14.90 27.58 20.73
CA THR A 425 15.67 28.06 21.88
C THR A 425 15.05 27.54 23.17
N VAL A 426 15.81 26.83 24.00
CA VAL A 426 15.38 26.33 25.32
C VAL A 426 16.20 27.02 26.40
N THR A 427 15.53 27.61 27.38
CA THR A 427 16.14 28.07 28.65
C THR A 427 15.37 27.49 29.83
N ASP A 428 15.93 27.54 31.04
CA ASP A 428 15.36 26.95 32.26
C ASP A 428 13.92 27.45 32.58
N ASP A 429 13.51 28.58 31.99
CA ASP A 429 12.24 29.28 32.22
C ASP A 429 11.29 29.34 30.99
N ARG A 430 11.70 28.92 29.79
CA ARG A 430 10.88 29.02 28.55
C ARG A 430 11.43 28.20 27.37
N ILE A 431 10.53 27.89 26.41
CA ILE A 431 10.93 27.55 25.04
C ILE A 431 10.45 28.64 24.08
N ASP A 432 11.41 29.16 23.32
CA ASP A 432 11.27 30.21 22.33
C ASP A 432 11.47 29.64 20.92
N LEU A 433 10.37 29.47 20.19
CA LEU A 433 10.38 29.12 18.75
C LEU A 433 10.62 30.40 17.91
N LEU A 434 11.78 31.04 18.13
CA LEU A 434 12.09 32.41 17.69
C LEU A 434 13.14 32.47 16.57
N GLY A 435 12.83 31.88 15.42
CA GLY A 435 13.62 31.99 14.19
C GLY A 435 12.75 32.32 12.97
N PRO A 436 13.33 32.68 11.80
CA PRO A 436 12.70 32.32 10.53
C PRO A 436 12.76 30.79 10.31
N PRO A 437 11.86 30.19 9.51
CA PRO A 437 11.98 28.79 9.12
C PRO A 437 13.19 28.59 8.17
N GLU A 438 14.19 27.81 8.59
CA GLU A 438 15.35 27.43 7.78
C GLU A 438 15.06 26.14 6.99
N PRO A 439 14.89 26.17 5.64
CA PRO A 439 14.41 25.03 4.87
C PRO A 439 15.37 23.82 4.82
N THR A 440 16.63 24.01 5.20
CA THR A 440 17.62 22.93 5.38
C THR A 440 17.47 22.19 6.71
N GLN A 441 16.68 22.73 7.64
CA GLN A 441 16.28 22.08 8.90
C GLN A 441 14.81 21.63 8.86
N SER A 442 14.24 21.36 7.67
CA SER A 442 12.86 20.88 7.57
C SER A 442 12.75 19.45 8.13
N ARG A 443 11.73 19.19 8.97
CA ARG A 443 11.59 17.93 9.73
C ARG A 443 10.31 17.21 9.35
N LEU A 444 10.40 15.91 9.12
CA LEU A 444 9.22 15.07 8.86
C LEU A 444 8.68 14.53 10.18
N LEU A 445 7.54 15.06 10.64
CA LEU A 445 6.78 14.52 11.76
C LEU A 445 5.60 13.69 11.23
N VAL A 446 5.52 12.44 11.66
CA VAL A 446 4.45 11.46 11.36
C VAL A 446 3.64 11.23 12.62
N ILE A 447 2.35 11.56 12.60
CA ILE A 447 1.51 11.71 13.80
C ILE A 447 0.21 10.91 13.65
N SER A 448 -0.21 10.23 14.72
CA SER A 448 -1.46 9.47 14.72
C SER A 448 -2.70 10.37 14.67
N ALA A 449 -3.79 9.90 14.06
CA ALA A 449 -5.08 10.60 14.06
C ALA A 449 -5.78 10.58 15.45
N GLY A 450 -5.30 9.73 16.37
CA GLY A 450 -5.88 9.44 17.67
C GLY A 450 -6.90 8.30 17.60
N ASN A 451 -7.18 7.69 18.76
CA ASN A 451 -8.00 6.48 18.87
C ASN A 451 -9.36 6.76 19.50
N ILE A 452 -10.38 6.05 19.03
CA ILE A 452 -11.62 5.78 19.77
C ILE A 452 -11.27 4.74 20.86
N ARG A 453 -11.87 4.85 22.05
CA ARG A 453 -11.48 4.05 23.24
C ARG A 453 -12.68 3.38 23.91
N ASP A 454 -13.75 4.12 24.18
CA ASP A 454 -14.97 3.61 24.83
C ASP A 454 -15.96 2.95 23.85
N HIS A 455 -15.53 1.88 23.17
CA HIS A 455 -16.36 1.17 22.20
C HIS A 455 -17.57 0.48 22.84
N ARG A 456 -18.75 0.63 22.21
CA ARG A 456 -19.95 -0.18 22.50
C ARG A 456 -20.30 -0.98 21.25
N ALA A 457 -20.71 -2.23 21.44
CA ALA A 457 -21.09 -3.11 20.33
C ALA A 457 -22.22 -2.49 19.48
N THR A 458 -23.20 -1.85 20.12
CA THR A 458 -24.33 -1.14 19.48
C THR A 458 -23.96 0.09 18.65
N ASP A 459 -22.77 0.64 18.87
CA ASP A 459 -22.28 1.82 18.14
C ASP A 459 -21.44 1.37 16.92
N LEU A 460 -20.91 0.14 16.97
CA LEU A 460 -20.11 -0.51 15.94
C LEU A 460 -20.95 -1.36 14.96
N ILE A 461 -22.00 -2.04 15.45
CA ILE A 461 -22.89 -2.95 14.70
C ILE A 461 -24.35 -2.63 15.07
N ALA A 462 -25.23 -2.56 14.07
CA ALA A 462 -26.67 -2.37 14.25
C ALA A 462 -27.40 -3.68 14.59
N ALA A 463 -28.65 -3.56 15.08
CA ALA A 463 -29.48 -4.69 15.48
C ALA A 463 -29.92 -5.62 14.32
N ASP A 464 -29.71 -5.23 13.06
CA ASP A 464 -29.87 -6.09 11.88
C ASP A 464 -28.58 -6.78 11.42
N GLY A 465 -27.47 -6.55 12.15
CA GLY A 465 -26.14 -7.07 11.85
C GLY A 465 -25.32 -6.21 10.88
N SER A 466 -25.85 -5.10 10.36
CA SER A 466 -25.09 -4.18 9.51
C SER A 466 -24.06 -3.37 10.30
N SER A 467 -22.91 -3.07 9.70
CA SER A 467 -21.82 -2.38 10.40
C SER A 467 -22.01 -0.86 10.40
N THR A 468 -21.97 -0.24 11.59
CA THR A 468 -22.17 1.20 11.81
C THR A 468 -20.92 1.96 12.22
N HIS A 469 -19.79 1.27 12.45
CA HIS A 469 -18.56 1.87 12.96
C HIS A 469 -18.09 3.10 12.17
N LEU A 470 -18.28 3.16 10.84
CA LEU A 470 -17.93 4.33 10.02
C LEU A 470 -18.64 5.61 10.46
N ALA A 471 -19.87 5.53 10.99
CA ALA A 471 -20.58 6.69 11.52
C ALA A 471 -20.01 7.15 12.88
N LEU A 472 -19.56 6.20 13.71
CA LEU A 472 -18.82 6.50 14.94
C LEU A 472 -17.46 7.15 14.62
N CYS A 473 -16.76 6.68 13.58
CA CYS A 473 -15.49 7.25 13.12
C CYS A 473 -15.66 8.64 12.48
N ASP A 474 -16.70 8.84 11.66
CA ASP A 474 -17.03 10.15 11.07
C ASP A 474 -17.35 11.21 12.14
N THR A 475 -18.00 10.81 13.23
CA THR A 475 -18.35 11.71 14.35
C THR A 475 -17.21 11.87 15.38
N SER A 476 -16.32 10.89 15.48
CA SER A 476 -15.12 10.93 16.32
C SER A 476 -14.00 11.73 15.66
N ARG A 477 -13.97 13.02 16.00
CA ARG A 477 -13.01 13.99 15.46
C ARG A 477 -11.57 13.63 15.88
N ILE A 478 -10.59 13.89 15.00
CA ILE A 478 -9.16 13.69 15.31
C ILE A 478 -8.69 14.46 16.54
N GLU A 479 -7.64 13.95 17.17
CA GLU A 479 -7.06 14.45 18.43
C GLU A 479 -5.91 15.46 18.20
N ASP A 480 -5.59 16.28 19.21
CA ASP A 480 -4.47 17.24 19.12
C ASP A 480 -3.14 16.45 19.22
N PRO A 481 -2.12 16.66 18.35
CA PRO A 481 -1.95 17.73 17.37
C PRO A 481 -2.18 17.28 15.90
N ALA A 482 -2.97 16.25 15.65
CA ALA A 482 -3.13 15.61 14.34
C ALA A 482 -3.68 16.53 13.22
N GLN A 483 -4.24 17.69 13.60
CA GLN A 483 -4.70 18.75 12.70
C GLN A 483 -3.59 19.71 12.21
N ALA A 484 -2.33 19.53 12.63
CA ALA A 484 -1.18 20.29 12.16
C ALA A 484 -1.05 20.24 10.63
N TRP A 485 -0.66 21.36 10.01
CA TRP A 485 -0.62 21.50 8.55
C TRP A 485 0.60 20.82 7.92
N ASN A 486 1.74 20.85 8.60
CA ASN A 486 3.02 20.37 8.10
C ASN A 486 3.27 18.89 8.41
N ALA A 487 2.73 18.36 9.51
CA ALA A 487 2.83 16.93 9.85
C ALA A 487 2.14 16.04 8.81
N LEU A 488 2.64 14.81 8.66
CA LEU A 488 1.94 13.70 8.01
C LEU A 488 1.05 13.02 9.06
N THR A 489 -0.27 13.07 8.89
CA THR A 489 -1.23 12.51 9.82
C THR A 489 -1.76 11.19 9.31
N VAL A 490 -1.74 10.16 10.16
CA VAL A 490 -2.02 8.77 9.78
C VAL A 490 -3.24 8.26 10.54
N GLY A 491 -4.29 7.87 9.80
CA GLY A 491 -5.40 7.09 10.34
C GLY A 491 -5.17 5.59 10.16
N ALA A 492 -6.09 4.77 10.67
CA ALA A 492 -6.03 3.32 10.53
C ALA A 492 -7.11 2.82 9.55
N HIS A 493 -6.73 2.01 8.56
CA HIS A 493 -7.62 1.08 7.87
C HIS A 493 -7.40 -0.34 8.42
N THR A 494 -8.16 -1.32 7.95
CA THR A 494 -7.78 -2.72 8.19
C THR A 494 -8.19 -3.65 7.05
N GLU A 495 -7.29 -4.58 6.72
CA GLU A 495 -7.52 -5.77 5.90
C GLU A 495 -7.82 -7.01 6.77
N ILE A 496 -7.63 -6.93 8.09
CA ILE A 496 -7.74 -8.06 9.02
C ILE A 496 -9.20 -8.28 9.43
N ASP A 497 -9.85 -9.34 8.95
CA ASP A 497 -11.20 -9.73 9.35
C ASP A 497 -11.28 -11.08 10.11
N HIS A 498 -10.13 -11.67 10.42
CA HIS A 498 -10.04 -12.98 11.06
C HIS A 498 -10.73 -13.00 12.45
N VAL A 499 -11.57 -14.01 12.65
CA VAL A 499 -12.25 -14.32 13.93
C VAL A 499 -11.70 -15.64 14.48
N PRO A 500 -11.25 -15.69 15.75
CA PRO A 500 -10.71 -16.91 16.34
C PRO A 500 -11.72 -18.07 16.33
N THR A 501 -11.22 -19.27 16.06
CA THR A 501 -12.00 -20.51 16.05
C THR A 501 -12.21 -21.11 17.44
N HIS A 502 -11.53 -20.59 18.46
CA HIS A 502 -11.72 -21.00 19.86
C HIS A 502 -13.17 -20.80 20.32
N GLN A 503 -13.70 -21.73 21.11
CA GLN A 503 -15.13 -21.79 21.44
C GLN A 503 -15.67 -20.51 22.11
N ASP A 504 -14.86 -19.78 22.87
CA ASP A 504 -15.25 -18.52 23.51
C ASP A 504 -15.55 -17.39 22.50
N TYR A 505 -15.07 -17.51 21.25
CA TYR A 505 -15.32 -16.59 20.14
C TYR A 505 -16.36 -17.12 19.14
N ALA A 506 -17.03 -18.24 19.43
CA ALA A 506 -18.08 -18.77 18.58
C ALA A 506 -19.23 -17.75 18.41
N GLY A 507 -19.50 -17.36 17.17
CA GLY A 507 -20.53 -16.37 16.82
C GLY A 507 -20.07 -14.90 16.87
N TYR A 508 -18.79 -14.62 17.20
CA TYR A 508 -18.22 -13.29 16.98
C TYR A 508 -18.05 -12.99 15.49
N ARG A 509 -17.90 -11.70 15.18
CA ARG A 509 -17.63 -11.17 13.83
C ARG A 509 -16.63 -10.02 13.92
N ALA A 510 -15.81 -9.84 12.89
CA ALA A 510 -15.05 -8.61 12.72
C ALA A 510 -15.98 -7.40 12.47
N VAL A 511 -15.59 -6.22 12.93
CA VAL A 511 -16.41 -5.00 12.89
C VAL A 511 -16.26 -4.24 11.57
N ALA A 512 -15.02 -4.02 11.15
CA ALA A 512 -14.69 -3.53 9.83
C ALA A 512 -14.56 -4.70 8.84
N ALA A 513 -14.92 -4.47 7.58
CA ALA A 513 -14.61 -5.39 6.50
C ALA A 513 -13.20 -5.07 5.94
N PRO A 514 -12.53 -6.01 5.25
CA PRO A 514 -11.26 -5.74 4.58
C PRO A 514 -11.34 -4.50 3.68
N GLY A 515 -10.26 -3.74 3.65
CA GLY A 515 -10.15 -2.46 2.95
C GLY A 515 -10.93 -1.30 3.57
N THR A 516 -11.67 -1.46 4.67
CA THR A 516 -12.44 -0.36 5.29
C THR A 516 -11.66 0.33 6.43
N LEU A 517 -12.24 1.38 7.03
CA LEU A 517 -11.57 2.09 8.14
C LEU A 517 -11.49 1.16 9.36
N SER A 518 -10.37 1.14 10.06
CA SER A 518 -10.29 0.47 11.36
C SER A 518 -11.30 1.11 12.32
N PRO A 519 -12.06 0.33 13.10
CA PRO A 519 -13.07 0.87 14.03
C PRO A 519 -12.46 1.75 15.13
N HIS A 520 -11.14 1.69 15.34
CA HIS A 520 -10.41 2.58 16.24
C HIS A 520 -10.17 4.00 15.69
N SER A 521 -10.23 4.20 14.37
CA SER A 521 -9.69 5.40 13.74
C SER A 521 -10.62 6.62 13.86
N ARG A 522 -10.02 7.78 14.11
CA ARG A 522 -10.68 9.08 14.06
C ARG A 522 -10.59 9.73 12.69
N THR A 523 -11.45 10.72 12.44
CA THR A 523 -11.57 11.38 11.12
C THR A 523 -11.69 12.90 11.24
N SER A 524 -11.55 13.63 10.11
CA SER A 524 -11.88 15.06 10.04
C SER A 524 -13.23 15.35 9.40
N VAL A 525 -14.13 14.36 9.24
CA VAL A 525 -15.39 14.51 8.49
C VAL A 525 -16.28 15.63 9.05
N MET A 526 -16.26 15.82 10.37
CA MET A 526 -16.98 16.89 11.09
C MET A 526 -16.20 18.22 11.22
N PHE A 527 -15.05 18.38 10.56
CA PHE A 527 -14.33 19.66 10.53
C PHE A 527 -15.07 20.71 9.66
N LYS A 528 -14.82 21.98 9.97
CA LYS A 528 -15.24 23.12 9.12
C LYS A 528 -14.65 22.97 7.72
N GLU A 529 -15.42 23.26 6.67
CA GLU A 529 -15.03 22.96 5.28
C GLU A 529 -13.64 23.49 4.90
N ALA A 530 -13.29 24.69 5.36
CA ALA A 530 -12.04 25.39 5.08
C ALA A 530 -10.81 24.91 5.90
N ALA A 531 -10.98 23.99 6.86
CA ALA A 531 -9.85 23.38 7.56
C ALA A 531 -9.09 22.41 6.64
N ALA A 532 -7.84 22.06 6.99
CA ALA A 532 -7.09 21.00 6.30
C ALA A 532 -7.90 19.69 6.24
N CYS A 533 -7.68 18.90 5.20
CA CYS A 533 -8.20 17.52 5.13
C CYS A 533 -7.23 16.60 5.87
N LYS A 534 -7.75 15.78 6.78
CA LYS A 534 -7.00 14.86 7.64
C LYS A 534 -7.81 13.56 7.89
N PRO A 535 -7.19 12.38 8.10
CA PRO A 535 -5.76 12.11 7.96
C PRO A 535 -5.28 12.33 6.50
N ASP A 536 -3.97 12.35 6.27
CA ASP A 536 -3.41 12.50 4.91
C ASP A 536 -3.34 11.15 4.19
N ILE A 537 -3.07 10.08 4.95
CA ILE A 537 -3.03 8.67 4.53
C ILE A 537 -3.63 7.78 5.63
N VAL A 538 -3.87 6.51 5.31
CA VAL A 538 -4.16 5.46 6.28
C VAL A 538 -3.20 4.29 6.10
N MET A 539 -2.85 3.60 7.19
CA MET A 539 -2.09 2.34 7.19
C MET A 539 -2.86 1.29 8.01
N GLU A 540 -2.45 0.02 7.95
CA GLU A 540 -3.04 -1.07 8.73
C GLU A 540 -2.98 -0.75 10.24
N GLY A 541 -4.09 -0.96 10.94
CA GLY A 541 -4.22 -0.67 12.37
C GLY A 541 -5.23 -1.56 13.07
N GLY A 542 -5.45 -2.78 12.55
CA GLY A 542 -6.26 -3.80 13.19
C GLY A 542 -7.75 -3.50 13.27
N ASN A 543 -8.46 -4.48 13.81
CA ASN A 543 -9.91 -4.57 13.83
C ASN A 543 -10.40 -4.94 15.23
N LEU A 544 -11.72 -4.82 15.44
CA LEU A 544 -12.39 -5.26 16.65
C LEU A 544 -13.33 -6.41 16.33
N LEU A 545 -13.53 -7.29 17.31
CA LEU A 545 -14.54 -8.34 17.27
C LEU A 545 -15.77 -7.90 18.06
N VAL A 546 -16.96 -8.24 17.57
CA VAL A 546 -18.24 -8.07 18.28
C VAL A 546 -18.96 -9.42 18.34
N ASP A 547 -19.52 -9.73 19.51
CA ASP A 547 -20.26 -10.97 19.79
C ASP A 547 -21.55 -11.09 18.96
N GLN A 548 -22.15 -12.29 18.95
CA GLN A 548 -23.37 -12.55 18.19
C GLN A 548 -24.55 -11.68 18.65
N GLU A 549 -24.65 -11.41 19.96
CA GLU A 549 -25.76 -10.67 20.59
C GLU A 549 -25.60 -9.14 20.55
N VAL A 550 -24.45 -8.62 20.08
CA VAL A 550 -24.12 -7.19 20.05
C VAL A 550 -24.12 -6.57 21.47
N THR A 551 -23.50 -7.29 22.41
CA THR A 551 -23.34 -6.90 23.82
C THR A 551 -21.89 -6.61 24.22
N ARG A 552 -20.91 -7.22 23.54
CA ARG A 552 -19.47 -7.16 23.86
C ARG A 552 -18.65 -6.78 22.64
N VAL A 553 -17.63 -5.98 22.88
CA VAL A 553 -16.53 -5.68 21.95
C VAL A 553 -15.27 -6.34 22.52
N ASP A 554 -14.45 -6.94 21.66
CA ASP A 554 -13.20 -7.59 22.03
C ASP A 554 -12.07 -7.16 21.09
N GLY A 555 -10.92 -6.78 21.67
CA GLY A 555 -9.69 -6.52 20.92
C GLY A 555 -8.77 -7.74 21.08
N HIS A 556 -8.77 -8.61 20.07
CA HIS A 556 -8.05 -9.88 20.09
C HIS A 556 -6.71 -9.77 19.34
N ASP A 557 -5.73 -10.60 19.74
CA ASP A 557 -4.40 -10.60 19.14
C ASP A 557 -4.45 -10.89 17.62
N ALA A 558 -5.27 -11.85 17.20
CA ALA A 558 -5.50 -12.20 15.78
C ALA A 558 -6.31 -11.15 14.99
N SER A 559 -6.61 -9.99 15.57
CA SER A 559 -7.17 -8.81 14.90
C SER A 559 -6.19 -7.62 14.92
N SER A 560 -4.93 -7.85 15.26
CA SER A 560 -3.89 -6.85 15.55
C SER A 560 -2.53 -7.26 14.96
N LEU A 561 -1.60 -6.32 14.82
CA LEU A 561 -0.29 -6.55 14.15
C LEU A 561 0.78 -7.07 15.12
N THR A 562 1.62 -8.03 14.71
CA THR A 562 2.65 -8.63 15.59
C THR A 562 3.90 -7.74 15.72
N THR A 563 4.35 -7.53 16.96
CA THR A 563 5.46 -6.64 17.32
C THR A 563 6.23 -7.09 18.58
N THR A 564 7.29 -6.37 18.95
CA THR A 564 8.11 -6.64 20.13
C THR A 564 7.41 -6.30 21.44
N ALA A 565 7.42 -7.25 22.38
CA ALA A 565 6.95 -7.05 23.75
C ALA A 565 8.08 -6.58 24.67
N ARG A 566 7.73 -6.04 25.85
CA ARG A 566 8.72 -5.76 26.89
C ARG A 566 9.20 -7.04 27.56
N SER A 567 10.49 -7.32 27.44
CA SER A 567 11.17 -8.56 27.81
C SER A 567 11.04 -8.94 29.29
N HIS A 568 10.86 -7.97 30.20
CA HIS A 568 10.90 -8.22 31.66
C HIS A 568 9.77 -9.12 32.21
N LEU A 569 8.77 -9.50 31.40
CA LEU A 569 7.77 -10.53 31.75
C LEU A 569 8.08 -11.92 31.16
N GLY A 570 9.26 -12.12 30.56
CA GLY A 570 9.62 -13.35 29.85
C GLY A 570 8.81 -13.57 28.57
N GLN A 571 8.30 -12.48 27.98
CA GLN A 571 7.55 -12.45 26.72
C GLN A 571 8.26 -11.47 25.79
N LEU A 572 8.57 -11.90 24.56
CA LEU A 572 9.33 -11.12 23.57
C LEU A 572 8.46 -10.62 22.40
N LEU A 573 7.28 -11.22 22.21
CA LEU A 573 6.34 -10.88 21.14
C LEU A 573 4.95 -10.60 21.74
N THR A 574 4.25 -9.64 21.14
CA THR A 574 2.88 -9.23 21.47
C THR A 574 2.30 -8.52 20.25
N THR A 575 1.11 -7.93 20.39
CA THR A 575 0.41 -7.22 19.32
C THR A 575 0.41 -5.71 19.51
N ILE A 576 0.08 -4.96 18.46
CA ILE A 576 -0.28 -3.54 18.52
C ILE A 576 -1.35 -3.23 17.46
N ASP A 577 -2.22 -2.29 17.79
CA ASP A 577 -3.40 -1.93 17.02
C ASP A 577 -3.54 -0.40 16.85
N ALA A 578 -4.67 -0.02 16.26
CA ALA A 578 -5.18 1.32 16.10
C ALA A 578 -4.23 2.29 15.36
N THR A 579 -4.44 3.60 15.54
CA THR A 579 -3.66 4.62 14.82
C THR A 579 -2.19 4.69 15.27
N SER A 580 -1.84 4.03 16.38
CA SER A 580 -0.45 3.82 16.81
C SER A 580 0.30 2.90 15.85
N ALA A 581 -0.22 1.68 15.62
CA ALA A 581 0.37 0.72 14.69
C ALA A 581 0.47 1.30 13.26
N ALA A 582 -0.57 2.00 12.81
CA ALA A 582 -0.58 2.70 11.54
C ALA A 582 0.55 3.75 11.43
N THR A 583 0.79 4.51 12.51
CA THR A 583 1.81 5.57 12.56
C THR A 583 3.24 5.01 12.54
N ALA A 584 3.50 3.91 13.24
CA ALA A 584 4.81 3.24 13.21
C ALA A 584 5.18 2.74 11.80
N GLN A 585 4.23 2.13 11.08
CA GLN A 585 4.44 1.69 9.70
C GLN A 585 4.66 2.86 8.73
N ALA A 586 3.89 3.94 8.86
CA ALA A 586 4.11 5.14 8.04
C ALA A 586 5.48 5.79 8.31
N ALA A 587 5.95 5.78 9.57
CA ALA A 587 7.27 6.29 9.93
C ALA A 587 8.40 5.40 9.38
N ARG A 588 8.26 4.06 9.46
CA ARG A 588 9.15 3.09 8.79
C ARG A 588 9.22 3.37 7.29
N LEU A 589 8.08 3.47 6.63
CA LEU A 589 7.96 3.69 5.18
C LEU A 589 8.63 5.01 4.74
N ALA A 590 8.50 6.08 5.53
CA ALA A 590 9.20 7.34 5.28
C ALA A 590 10.74 7.23 5.48
N ALA A 591 11.22 6.41 6.41
CA ALA A 591 12.65 6.16 6.57
C ALA A 591 13.22 5.32 5.42
N LEU A 592 12.49 4.30 4.94
CA LEU A 592 12.86 3.56 3.73
C LEU A 592 12.88 4.46 2.49
N ALA A 593 11.94 5.38 2.35
CA ALA A 593 11.96 6.39 1.29
C ALA A 593 13.21 7.29 1.35
N HIS A 594 13.68 7.65 2.55
CA HIS A 594 14.96 8.33 2.72
C HIS A 594 16.18 7.41 2.48
N ALA A 595 16.10 6.12 2.76
CA ALA A 595 17.20 5.19 2.47
C ALA A 595 17.38 5.00 0.95
N ARG A 596 16.25 4.86 0.24
CA ARG A 596 16.19 4.75 -1.22
C ARG A 596 16.54 6.07 -1.93
N TYR A 597 16.14 7.22 -1.36
CA TYR A 597 16.39 8.55 -1.92
C TYR A 597 16.99 9.52 -0.87
N PRO A 598 18.28 9.38 -0.47
CA PRO A 598 18.88 10.13 0.65
C PRO A 598 18.86 11.66 0.52
N ASN A 599 18.77 12.18 -0.70
CA ASN A 599 18.76 13.62 -0.98
C ASN A 599 17.36 14.25 -0.99
N LEU A 600 16.29 13.50 -0.68
CA LEU A 600 14.95 14.08 -0.54
C LEU A 600 14.80 14.83 0.79
N ARG A 601 14.18 16.01 0.72
CA ARG A 601 13.81 16.82 1.89
C ARG A 601 12.53 16.29 2.54
N ALA A 602 12.32 16.64 3.81
CA ALA A 602 11.18 16.20 4.60
C ALA A 602 9.81 16.48 3.95
N GLU A 603 9.64 17.66 3.34
CA GLU A 603 8.39 17.99 2.65
C GLU A 603 8.19 17.14 1.39
N THR A 604 9.26 16.71 0.72
CA THR A 604 9.19 15.87 -0.48
C THR A 604 8.84 14.43 -0.12
N VAL A 605 9.41 13.85 0.96
CA VAL A 605 9.04 12.50 1.43
C VAL A 605 7.61 12.45 1.97
N ARG A 606 7.15 13.49 2.68
CA ARG A 606 5.71 13.64 3.01
C ARG A 606 4.85 13.63 1.74
N GLY A 607 5.31 14.31 0.70
CA GLY A 607 4.66 14.31 -0.61
C GLY A 607 4.60 12.92 -1.23
N LEU A 608 5.68 12.14 -1.15
CA LEU A 608 5.81 10.80 -1.74
C LEU A 608 4.83 9.78 -1.13
N LEU A 609 4.78 9.67 0.19
CA LEU A 609 3.83 8.75 0.85
C LEU A 609 2.37 9.10 0.51
N VAL A 610 2.05 10.39 0.29
CA VAL A 610 0.71 10.86 -0.11
C VAL A 610 0.46 10.72 -1.62
N HIS A 611 1.52 10.66 -2.43
CA HIS A 611 1.46 10.48 -3.88
C HIS A 611 1.27 9.01 -4.27
N GLU A 612 1.82 8.07 -3.50
CA GLU A 612 1.77 6.64 -3.80
C GLU A 612 0.69 5.89 -2.99
N ALA A 613 -0.01 6.62 -2.11
CA ALA A 613 -1.23 6.18 -1.45
C ALA A 613 -2.38 5.96 -2.45
N GLN A 614 -3.05 4.82 -2.36
CA GLN A 614 -4.24 4.50 -3.17
C GLN A 614 -5.37 4.02 -2.26
N TRP A 615 -6.61 4.42 -2.55
CA TRP A 615 -7.78 3.88 -1.86
C TRP A 615 -8.04 2.45 -2.31
N THR A 616 -8.50 1.60 -1.38
CA THR A 616 -9.05 0.29 -1.70
C THR A 616 -10.40 0.42 -2.43
N ASP A 617 -10.88 -0.67 -3.04
CA ASP A 617 -12.23 -0.71 -3.60
C ASP A 617 -13.30 -0.43 -2.53
N ALA A 618 -13.14 -0.99 -1.32
CA ALA A 618 -14.05 -0.76 -0.21
C ALA A 618 -14.09 0.71 0.28
N MET A 619 -12.95 1.42 0.26
CA MET A 619 -12.90 2.87 0.54
C MET A 619 -13.66 3.71 -0.50
N THR A 620 -13.85 3.19 -1.72
CA THR A 620 -14.46 3.93 -2.84
C THR A 620 -15.74 3.27 -3.38
N GLU A 621 -16.30 2.32 -2.63
CA GLU A 621 -17.52 1.62 -3.00
C GLU A 621 -18.66 2.61 -3.26
N GLY A 622 -19.39 2.42 -4.36
CA GLY A 622 -20.47 3.32 -4.75
C GLY A 622 -20.04 4.74 -5.20
N VAL A 623 -18.80 5.18 -4.98
CA VAL A 623 -18.29 6.53 -5.31
C VAL A 623 -18.07 6.72 -6.81
N PHE A 624 -17.58 5.69 -7.49
CA PHE A 624 -17.33 5.69 -8.95
C PHE A 624 -18.39 4.88 -9.71
N ASN A 625 -18.58 5.18 -11.00
CA ASN A 625 -19.37 4.35 -11.92
C ASN A 625 -18.49 3.30 -12.64
N ARG A 626 -19.12 2.43 -13.43
CA ARG A 626 -18.44 1.36 -14.21
C ARG A 626 -17.42 1.87 -15.24
N ASN A 627 -17.33 3.18 -15.45
CA ASN A 627 -16.42 3.85 -16.38
C ASN A 627 -15.43 4.75 -15.61
N GLY A 628 -15.07 4.39 -14.37
CA GLY A 628 -14.09 5.13 -13.53
C GLY A 628 -14.50 6.54 -13.09
N ARG A 629 -15.69 7.04 -13.47
CA ARG A 629 -16.10 8.44 -13.25
C ARG A 629 -16.86 8.61 -11.94
N ARG A 630 -16.47 9.64 -11.18
CA ARG A 630 -17.03 10.01 -9.86
C ARG A 630 -18.52 10.34 -9.98
N LYS A 631 -19.39 9.58 -9.29
CA LYS A 631 -20.86 9.79 -9.25
C LYS A 631 -21.26 11.00 -8.40
N ILE A 632 -20.52 11.24 -7.31
CA ILE A 632 -20.80 12.30 -6.33
C ILE A 632 -20.10 13.61 -6.69
N SER A 633 -20.50 14.72 -6.05
CA SER A 633 -19.79 16.00 -6.21
C SER A 633 -18.39 15.97 -5.58
N ALA A 634 -17.47 16.81 -6.07
CA ALA A 634 -16.11 16.90 -5.54
C ALA A 634 -16.07 17.28 -4.04
N GLY A 635 -17.00 18.14 -3.59
CA GLY A 635 -17.15 18.49 -2.17
C GLY A 635 -17.64 17.31 -1.32
N GLN A 636 -18.58 16.50 -1.83
CA GLN A 636 -19.00 15.27 -1.15
C GLN A 636 -17.85 14.26 -1.09
N PHE A 637 -17.14 14.00 -2.20
CA PHE A 637 -15.96 13.13 -2.22
C PHE A 637 -14.90 13.56 -1.20
N THR A 638 -14.63 14.86 -1.14
CA THR A 638 -13.70 15.41 -0.15
C THR A 638 -14.19 15.17 1.29
N ARG A 639 -15.50 15.25 1.54
CA ARG A 639 -16.09 15.02 2.87
C ARG A 639 -16.21 13.55 3.27
N THR A 640 -16.48 12.63 2.34
CA THR A 640 -16.76 11.21 2.65
C THR A 640 -15.59 10.27 2.35
N VAL A 641 -14.63 10.69 1.52
CA VAL A 641 -13.42 9.92 1.20
C VAL A 641 -12.19 10.61 1.82
N LEU A 642 -11.80 11.80 1.34
CA LEU A 642 -10.55 12.45 1.81
C LEU A 642 -10.54 12.76 3.30
N ARG A 643 -11.64 13.24 3.88
CA ARG A 643 -11.74 13.55 5.32
C ARG A 643 -11.83 12.30 6.22
N ARG A 644 -11.93 11.10 5.65
CA ARG A 644 -12.02 9.81 6.35
C ARG A 644 -10.75 8.97 6.17
N TYR A 645 -10.34 8.75 4.92
CA TYR A 645 -9.24 7.86 4.54
C TYR A 645 -7.97 8.60 4.06
N GLY A 646 -7.98 9.94 4.02
CA GLY A 646 -6.96 10.69 3.31
C GLY A 646 -6.89 10.29 1.83
N TRP A 647 -5.67 10.07 1.33
CA TRP A 647 -5.39 9.55 -0.01
C TRP A 647 -5.30 8.01 -0.09
N GLY A 648 -5.70 7.31 0.97
CA GLY A 648 -5.67 5.84 1.06
C GLY A 648 -4.34 5.31 1.58
N VAL A 649 -3.98 4.11 1.09
CA VAL A 649 -2.88 3.27 1.60
C VAL A 649 -1.65 3.36 0.67
N PRO A 650 -0.50 3.88 1.13
CA PRO A 650 0.77 3.71 0.43
C PRO A 650 1.38 2.34 0.74
N THR A 651 1.98 1.70 -0.26
CA THR A 651 2.74 0.44 -0.09
C THR A 651 4.23 0.68 -0.27
N GLU A 652 5.05 -0.21 0.30
CA GLU A 652 6.51 -0.14 0.20
C GLU A 652 6.99 -0.16 -1.25
N GLU A 653 6.47 -1.10 -2.06
CA GLU A 653 6.71 -1.21 -3.51
C GLU A 653 6.53 0.13 -4.23
N ARG A 654 5.35 0.77 -4.11
CA ARG A 654 5.03 2.02 -4.82
C ARG A 654 5.80 3.24 -4.32
N VAL A 655 6.20 3.27 -3.03
CA VAL A 655 6.98 4.38 -2.45
C VAL A 655 8.49 4.27 -2.74
N LEU A 656 8.98 3.08 -3.07
CA LEU A 656 10.40 2.82 -3.35
C LEU A 656 10.71 2.61 -4.83
N ALA A 657 9.71 2.36 -5.69
CA ALA A 657 9.88 2.16 -7.12
C ALA A 657 8.68 2.58 -7.99
N SER A 658 8.97 2.88 -9.25
CA SER A 658 8.03 3.02 -10.37
C SER A 658 8.13 1.81 -11.30
N THR A 659 7.10 1.58 -12.12
CA THR A 659 7.11 0.60 -13.22
C THR A 659 7.26 1.30 -14.57
N ALA A 660 7.37 0.53 -15.66
CA ALA A 660 7.30 1.07 -17.03
C ALA A 660 5.96 1.77 -17.34
N SER A 661 4.86 1.24 -16.80
CA SER A 661 3.48 1.72 -16.96
C SER A 661 3.08 2.86 -16.01
N ALA A 662 3.75 2.98 -14.86
CA ALA A 662 3.48 3.91 -13.77
C ALA A 662 4.77 4.65 -13.35
N VAL A 663 5.19 5.63 -14.16
CA VAL A 663 6.39 6.44 -13.90
C VAL A 663 6.08 7.61 -12.98
N THR A 664 6.81 7.73 -11.88
CA THR A 664 6.76 8.85 -10.93
C THR A 664 8.01 9.71 -11.06
N MET A 665 7.79 11.00 -11.33
CA MET A 665 8.81 12.05 -11.39
C MET A 665 8.82 12.83 -10.08
N ILE A 666 10.00 13.02 -9.48
CA ILE A 666 10.18 13.76 -8.23
C ILE A 666 11.03 15.01 -8.49
N ILE A 667 10.47 16.17 -8.15
CA ILE A 667 11.08 17.48 -8.35
C ILE A 667 11.20 18.20 -7.00
N GLN A 668 12.39 18.76 -6.72
CA GLN A 668 12.68 19.44 -5.45
C GLN A 668 12.95 20.94 -5.66
N GLY A 669 11.88 21.71 -5.87
CA GLY A 669 11.97 23.14 -6.17
C GLY A 669 12.14 24.05 -4.95
N SER A 670 12.33 25.33 -5.25
CA SER A 670 12.18 26.46 -4.32
C SER A 670 11.65 27.69 -5.07
N LEU A 671 10.97 28.60 -4.37
CA LEU A 671 10.55 29.90 -4.88
C LEU A 671 10.47 30.96 -3.76
N VAL A 672 10.62 32.23 -4.09
CA VAL A 672 10.38 33.37 -3.17
C VAL A 672 8.88 33.73 -3.18
N PRO A 673 8.09 33.48 -2.11
CA PRO A 673 6.63 33.63 -2.20
C PRO A 673 6.15 35.09 -2.30
N PHE A 674 6.87 36.02 -1.67
CA PHE A 674 6.53 37.43 -1.63
C PHE A 674 7.77 38.30 -1.82
N VAL A 675 7.64 39.36 -2.63
CA VAL A 675 8.68 40.37 -2.85
C VAL A 675 8.17 41.77 -2.51
N ARG A 676 9.07 42.66 -2.13
CA ARG A 676 8.77 44.08 -1.88
C ARG A 676 8.96 44.88 -3.16
N GLU A 677 7.89 45.48 -3.67
CA GLU A 677 7.96 46.42 -4.78
C GLU A 677 7.63 47.84 -4.27
N ARG A 678 8.65 48.71 -4.26
CA ARG A 678 8.59 50.08 -3.71
C ARG A 678 8.17 50.12 -2.24
N ARG A 679 6.87 50.25 -1.95
CA ARG A 679 6.28 50.28 -0.60
C ARG A 679 5.43 49.06 -0.29
N ASP A 680 4.89 48.43 -1.32
CA ASP A 680 3.92 47.35 -1.22
C ASP A 680 4.62 45.98 -1.25
N ILE A 681 3.94 44.96 -0.75
CA ILE A 681 4.41 43.57 -0.81
C ILE A 681 3.45 42.80 -1.72
N ARG A 682 4.02 42.22 -2.78
CA ARG A 682 3.31 41.46 -3.81
C ARG A 682 3.74 40.00 -3.79
N LEU A 683 2.99 39.15 -4.47
CA LEU A 683 3.47 37.82 -4.86
C LEU A 683 4.83 37.92 -5.58
N GLY A 684 5.71 36.97 -5.29
CA GLY A 684 7.07 36.91 -5.80
C GLY A 684 7.22 36.03 -7.04
N GLU A 685 8.04 34.99 -6.91
CA GLU A 685 8.37 34.10 -8.01
C GLU A 685 7.27 33.06 -8.25
N LEU A 686 6.98 32.85 -9.54
CA LEU A 686 6.28 31.69 -10.06
C LEU A 686 7.32 30.77 -10.75
N LYS A 687 7.09 29.46 -10.79
CA LYS A 687 7.97 28.47 -11.44
C LYS A 687 7.16 27.57 -12.39
N LEU A 688 7.72 27.15 -13.53
CA LEU A 688 7.22 25.97 -14.25
C LEU A 688 8.24 24.88 -14.36
N HIS A 689 7.78 23.67 -14.14
CA HIS A 689 8.54 22.46 -14.39
C HIS A 689 8.18 22.00 -15.80
N GLU A 690 9.06 22.25 -16.78
CA GLU A 690 9.04 21.51 -18.05
C GLU A 690 9.42 20.08 -17.70
N LEU A 691 8.43 19.20 -17.77
CA LEU A 691 8.55 17.83 -17.31
C LEU A 691 9.24 17.01 -18.41
N PRO A 692 10.13 16.07 -18.06
CA PRO A 692 10.50 15.03 -19.01
C PRO A 692 9.21 14.28 -19.34
N TRP A 693 8.80 14.28 -20.60
CA TRP A 693 7.43 13.92 -20.96
C TRP A 693 7.42 12.94 -22.14
N PRO A 694 6.82 11.75 -22.00
CA PRO A 694 6.76 10.73 -23.03
C PRO A 694 5.68 11.08 -24.08
N ARG A 695 5.85 12.23 -24.75
CA ARG A 695 4.85 12.84 -25.64
C ARG A 695 4.51 11.93 -26.82
N GLU A 696 5.48 11.24 -27.38
CA GLU A 696 5.27 10.37 -28.54
C GLU A 696 4.47 9.13 -28.12
N GLN A 697 4.86 8.47 -27.02
CA GLN A 697 4.17 7.31 -26.46
C GLN A 697 2.72 7.66 -26.03
N LEU A 698 2.50 8.87 -25.49
CA LEU A 698 1.16 9.37 -25.18
C LEU A 698 0.32 9.72 -26.43
N LEU A 699 0.94 10.02 -27.57
CA LEU A 699 0.22 10.13 -28.85
C LEU A 699 -0.08 8.75 -29.46
N ASP A 700 0.86 7.81 -29.39
CA ASP A 700 0.72 6.46 -29.92
C ASP A 700 -0.39 5.67 -29.20
N LEU A 701 -0.51 5.86 -27.88
CA LEU A 701 -1.64 5.38 -27.06
C LEU A 701 -3.01 5.95 -27.47
N GLY A 702 -3.04 7.03 -28.25
CA GLY A 702 -4.24 7.68 -28.79
C GLY A 702 -5.22 8.16 -27.71
N ALA A 703 -6.07 7.28 -27.21
CA ALA A 703 -7.07 7.64 -26.21
C ALA A 703 -7.39 6.56 -25.17
N ALA A 704 -6.44 5.70 -24.85
CA ALA A 704 -6.47 5.02 -23.55
C ALA A 704 -6.79 6.04 -22.44
N GLU A 705 -7.66 5.71 -21.48
CA GLU A 705 -7.85 6.56 -20.29
C GLU A 705 -6.53 6.52 -19.51
N VAL A 706 -5.95 7.68 -19.27
CA VAL A 706 -4.70 7.84 -18.54
C VAL A 706 -4.93 8.66 -17.28
N ARG A 707 -4.15 8.35 -16.25
CA ARG A 707 -4.17 9.02 -14.97
C ARG A 707 -2.90 9.85 -14.84
N LEU A 708 -3.07 11.13 -14.53
CA LEU A 708 -2.00 11.99 -14.06
C LEU A 708 -2.27 12.30 -12.59
N ARG A 709 -1.35 11.97 -11.69
CA ARG A 709 -1.39 12.46 -10.32
C ARG A 709 -0.44 13.64 -10.18
N VAL A 710 -0.84 14.63 -9.38
CA VAL A 710 0.04 15.71 -8.93
C VAL A 710 -0.03 15.79 -7.41
N THR A 711 1.13 15.89 -6.75
CA THR A 711 1.22 16.23 -5.31
C THR A 711 2.24 17.33 -5.11
N LEU A 712 1.80 18.47 -4.56
CA LEU A 712 2.63 19.59 -4.14
C LEU A 712 2.66 19.65 -2.62
N SER A 713 3.84 19.55 -2.03
CA SER A 713 4.07 19.52 -0.59
C SER A 713 5.12 20.54 -0.17
N TYR A 714 4.79 21.40 0.79
CA TYR A 714 5.67 22.44 1.34
C TYR A 714 5.35 22.64 2.82
N PHE A 715 6.22 23.31 3.57
CA PHE A 715 5.94 23.65 4.98
C PHE A 715 5.68 25.15 5.15
N ILE A 716 4.80 25.48 6.09
CA ILE A 716 4.44 26.87 6.43
C ILE A 716 4.90 27.23 7.84
N GLU A 717 5.33 28.48 8.04
CA GLU A 717 5.47 29.03 9.39
C GLU A 717 4.07 29.40 9.92
N PRO A 718 3.67 28.89 11.09
CA PRO A 718 2.33 29.07 11.63
C PRO A 718 2.15 30.41 12.36
N ASN A 719 0.91 30.90 12.40
CA ASN A 719 0.49 32.08 13.16
C ASN A 719 -0.81 31.75 13.92
N PRO A 720 -0.72 31.22 15.15
CA PRO A 720 -1.89 30.76 15.92
C PRO A 720 -2.76 31.91 16.50
N GLY A 721 -2.44 33.18 16.21
CA GLY A 721 -3.13 34.33 16.78
C GLY A 721 -4.54 34.56 16.23
N ARG A 722 -5.57 34.23 17.01
CA ARG A 722 -7.03 34.35 16.67
C ARG A 722 -7.57 35.80 16.51
N LYS A 723 -6.80 36.72 15.92
CA LYS A 723 -7.20 38.14 15.70
C LYS A 723 -7.98 38.37 14.39
N GLY A 724 -8.23 37.33 13.59
CA GLY A 724 -9.02 37.37 12.36
C GLY A 724 -8.85 36.08 11.56
N MET A 725 -9.40 36.03 10.34
CA MET A 725 -9.16 34.91 9.37
C MET A 725 -8.63 35.40 8.01
N LEU A 726 -8.39 36.71 7.85
CA LEU A 726 -7.94 37.32 6.59
C LEU A 726 -6.68 38.17 6.82
N GLY A 727 -5.89 38.34 5.76
CA GLY A 727 -4.68 39.16 5.75
C GLY A 727 -3.62 38.69 6.77
N GLN A 728 -3.12 39.62 7.57
CA GLN A 728 -2.11 39.42 8.63
C GLN A 728 -2.52 38.43 9.75
N HIS A 729 -3.77 37.95 9.74
CA HIS A 729 -4.31 36.98 10.71
C HIS A 729 -4.62 35.61 10.07
N THR A 730 -4.09 35.34 8.87
CA THR A 730 -4.08 34.00 8.29
C THR A 730 -3.06 33.11 9.00
N TYR A 731 -3.39 31.82 9.17
CA TYR A 731 -2.52 30.88 9.90
C TYR A 731 -1.20 30.59 9.17
N ALA A 732 -1.26 30.37 7.85
CA ALA A 732 -0.09 30.06 7.04
C ALA A 732 0.67 31.33 6.63
N SER A 733 1.99 31.31 6.79
CA SER A 733 2.93 32.33 6.31
C SER A 733 2.76 32.71 4.85
N HIS A 734 2.67 31.68 4.02
CA HIS A 734 2.51 31.73 2.58
C HIS A 734 1.63 30.52 2.18
N ARG A 735 1.08 30.55 0.98
CA ARG A 735 0.46 29.37 0.36
C ARG A 735 1.12 29.13 -0.98
N LEU A 736 1.24 27.88 -1.39
CA LEU A 736 1.57 27.51 -2.76
C LEU A 736 0.35 26.89 -3.43
N ARG A 737 0.37 26.92 -4.76
CA ARG A 737 -0.67 26.44 -5.67
C ARG A 737 -0.02 25.75 -6.85
N PHE A 738 -0.75 24.80 -7.44
CA PHE A 738 -0.36 24.23 -8.72
C PHE A 738 -1.45 24.31 -9.78
N ALA A 739 -1.01 24.39 -11.03
CA ALA A 739 -1.85 24.26 -12.21
C ALA A 739 -1.11 23.49 -13.31
N LEU A 740 -1.88 22.73 -14.11
CA LEU A 740 -1.36 21.93 -15.22
C LEU A 740 -1.53 22.66 -16.56
N LYS A 741 -0.64 22.34 -17.50
CA LYS A 741 -0.92 22.43 -18.92
C LYS A 741 -2.08 21.48 -19.34
N GLY A 742 -3.36 21.92 -19.30
CA GLY A 742 -4.64 21.27 -19.77
C GLY A 742 -4.61 20.03 -20.71
N PRO A 743 -5.33 19.98 -21.90
CA PRO A 743 -4.86 19.22 -23.18
C PRO A 743 -4.93 19.40 -24.87
N TYR A 744 -5.27 20.29 -25.94
CA TYR A 744 -5.53 21.73 -26.60
C TYR A 744 -4.60 23.05 -26.66
N GLU A 745 -4.86 24.18 -25.92
CA GLU A 745 -4.16 25.53 -25.75
C GLU A 745 -2.60 25.67 -26.06
N THR A 746 -2.03 26.88 -26.21
CA THR A 746 -0.59 27.14 -26.60
C THR A 746 0.39 27.49 -25.46
N THR A 747 1.72 27.49 -25.72
CA THR A 747 2.76 27.88 -24.73
C THR A 747 2.76 29.38 -24.33
N GLN A 748 1.97 30.28 -24.95
CA GLN A 748 1.89 31.70 -24.54
C GLN A 748 0.53 32.15 -23.97
N GLN A 749 -0.60 31.50 -24.30
CA GLN A 749 -1.89 31.80 -23.62
C GLN A 749 -1.81 31.47 -22.11
N PHE A 750 -0.97 30.47 -21.83
CA PHE A 750 -0.49 29.90 -20.50
C PHE A 750 -0.05 31.28 -19.84
N GLU A 751 0.80 32.10 -20.49
CA GLU A 751 1.54 33.25 -19.92
C GLU A 751 0.63 34.36 -19.37
N GLY A 752 -0.65 34.37 -19.77
CA GLY A 752 -1.71 35.11 -19.09
C GLY A 752 -2.39 34.38 -17.92
N ARG A 753 -2.77 33.10 -18.07
CA ARG A 753 -3.75 32.39 -17.20
C ARG A 753 -3.44 32.42 -15.70
N ILE A 754 -2.34 31.80 -15.28
CA ILE A 754 -1.89 31.77 -13.86
C ILE A 754 -1.23 33.09 -13.42
N ALA A 755 -0.81 33.98 -14.33
CA ALA A 755 -0.36 35.34 -13.98
C ALA A 755 -1.57 36.21 -13.56
N GLN A 756 -2.71 36.04 -14.23
CA GLN A 756 -4.00 36.58 -13.81
C GLN A 756 -4.49 35.92 -12.50
N ALA A 757 -4.30 34.61 -12.33
CA ALA A 757 -4.63 33.94 -11.07
C ALA A 757 -3.79 34.45 -9.89
N ALA A 758 -2.49 34.66 -10.09
CA ALA A 758 -1.61 35.29 -9.12
C ALA A 758 -2.05 36.73 -8.80
N GLN A 759 -2.34 37.57 -9.81
CA GLN A 759 -2.85 38.93 -9.54
C GLN A 759 -4.19 38.93 -8.78
N ALA A 760 -5.08 37.97 -9.04
CA ALA A 760 -6.34 37.82 -8.31
C ALA A 760 -6.14 37.44 -6.82
N GLU A 761 -5.15 36.57 -6.52
CA GLU A 761 -4.69 36.28 -5.16
C GLU A 761 -3.99 37.51 -4.51
N ASP A 762 -3.41 38.40 -5.31
CA ASP A 762 -2.75 39.62 -4.83
C ASP A 762 -3.76 40.72 -4.43
N ASP A 763 -4.86 40.87 -5.18
CA ASP A 763 -5.82 41.98 -5.03
C ASP A 763 -6.87 41.80 -3.90
N ALA A 764 -7.25 40.55 -3.59
CA ALA A 764 -7.95 40.12 -2.36
C ALA A 764 -9.19 40.94 -1.86
N ARG A 765 -9.88 41.69 -2.73
CA ARG A 765 -11.17 42.38 -2.41
C ARG A 765 -12.35 41.98 -3.31
N THR A 766 -12.15 41.02 -4.20
CA THR A 766 -13.14 40.53 -5.17
C THR A 766 -13.45 39.06 -4.94
N THR A 767 -14.67 38.64 -5.26
CA THR A 767 -15.12 37.25 -5.11
C THR A 767 -14.47 36.36 -6.16
N ILE A 768 -13.38 35.67 -5.79
CA ILE A 768 -12.64 34.77 -6.69
C ILE A 768 -13.57 33.65 -7.17
N ARG A 769 -13.73 33.52 -8.49
CA ARG A 769 -14.32 32.33 -9.11
C ARG A 769 -13.21 31.28 -9.27
N PRO A 770 -13.44 29.98 -8.97
CA PRO A 770 -12.45 28.93 -9.23
C PRO A 770 -12.03 28.95 -10.70
N PHE A 771 -10.73 29.20 -10.96
CA PHE A 771 -10.19 29.48 -12.29
C PHE A 771 -9.77 28.21 -13.06
N ASP A 772 -9.64 27.10 -12.34
CA ASP A 772 -9.39 25.76 -12.90
C ASP A 772 -10.70 24.97 -12.86
N SER A 773 -11.51 25.09 -13.92
CA SER A 773 -12.84 24.49 -14.04
C SER A 773 -12.85 23.14 -14.77
N ASP A 774 -11.66 22.57 -15.02
CA ASP A 774 -11.54 21.27 -15.66
C ASP A 774 -12.21 20.19 -14.80
N ARG A 775 -13.10 19.42 -15.43
CA ARG A 775 -13.92 18.38 -14.80
C ARG A 775 -13.19 17.05 -14.70
N ASN A 776 -12.05 16.93 -15.36
CA ASN A 776 -11.18 15.75 -15.34
C ASN A 776 -10.41 15.63 -13.99
N TRP A 777 -10.30 16.72 -13.21
CA TRP A 777 -9.78 16.68 -11.84
C TRP A 777 -10.76 15.99 -10.86
N LEU A 778 -10.21 15.06 -10.06
CA LEU A 778 -10.96 14.26 -9.09
C LEU A 778 -11.48 15.09 -7.91
N VAL A 779 -10.77 16.14 -7.47
CA VAL A 779 -11.23 17.04 -6.39
C VAL A 779 -11.19 18.53 -6.75
N GLY A 780 -10.26 18.98 -7.59
CA GLY A 780 -10.18 20.35 -8.08
C GLY A 780 -9.71 21.38 -7.04
N PRO A 781 -9.46 22.64 -7.47
CA PRO A 781 -8.81 23.69 -6.65
C PRO A 781 -9.47 23.89 -5.28
N THR A 782 -10.80 24.09 -5.25
CA THR A 782 -11.59 24.37 -4.04
C THR A 782 -11.47 23.31 -2.93
N ASN A 783 -11.01 22.10 -3.27
CA ASN A 783 -10.85 20.99 -2.33
C ASN A 783 -9.38 20.63 -2.09
N ARG A 784 -8.54 20.57 -3.14
CA ARG A 784 -7.12 20.19 -3.02
C ARG A 784 -6.29 21.20 -2.24
N GLU A 785 -6.68 22.47 -2.26
CA GLU A 785 -5.87 23.60 -1.79
C GLU A 785 -5.87 23.86 -0.26
N ARG A 786 -6.19 22.84 0.55
CA ARG A 786 -6.47 22.94 1.99
C ARG A 786 -5.31 22.41 2.85
N GLY A 787 -4.46 23.31 3.32
CA GLY A 787 -3.30 22.98 4.16
C GLY A 787 -2.00 23.46 3.53
N SER A 788 -0.92 22.71 3.74
CA SER A 788 0.38 22.87 3.05
C SER A 788 0.76 21.65 2.18
N LEU A 789 -0.21 20.77 1.94
CA LEU A 789 -0.12 19.53 1.16
C LEU A 789 -1.33 19.48 0.21
N HIS A 790 -1.09 19.54 -1.10
CA HIS A 790 -2.15 19.58 -2.10
C HIS A 790 -1.94 18.45 -3.11
N ALA A 791 -2.88 17.52 -3.21
CA ALA A 791 -2.87 16.46 -4.21
C ALA A 791 -4.18 16.44 -5.01
N ASP A 792 -4.10 15.98 -6.26
CA ASP A 792 -5.27 15.76 -7.13
C ASP A 792 -4.92 14.72 -8.21
N ILE A 793 -5.95 14.08 -8.76
CA ILE A 793 -5.83 13.10 -9.84
C ILE A 793 -6.62 13.63 -11.03
N TRP A 794 -5.94 13.84 -12.15
CA TRP A 794 -6.56 14.17 -13.42
C TRP A 794 -6.82 12.87 -14.20
N ARG A 795 -8.05 12.69 -14.66
CA ARG A 795 -8.47 11.57 -15.53
C ARG A 795 -8.97 12.09 -16.87
N GLY A 796 -8.23 11.74 -17.91
CA GLY A 796 -8.61 11.96 -19.30
C GLY A 796 -7.87 10.95 -20.15
N THR A 797 -7.32 11.37 -21.28
CA THR A 797 -6.86 10.44 -22.34
C THR A 797 -5.42 10.68 -22.77
N ALA A 798 -4.81 9.69 -23.44
CA ALA A 798 -3.38 9.75 -23.75
C ALA A 798 -2.99 10.93 -24.67
N GLN A 799 -3.65 11.11 -25.83
CA GLN A 799 -3.41 12.26 -26.73
C GLN A 799 -3.84 13.59 -26.10
N GLU A 800 -4.76 13.60 -25.12
CA GLU A 800 -4.92 14.78 -24.27
C GLU A 800 -3.59 15.04 -23.56
N LEU A 801 -3.21 14.10 -22.68
CA LEU A 801 -2.08 14.23 -21.77
C LEU A 801 -0.73 14.42 -22.50
N ALA A 802 -0.60 14.00 -23.75
CA ALA A 802 0.61 14.10 -24.58
C ALA A 802 1.18 15.52 -24.67
N ASP A 803 0.35 16.55 -24.79
CA ASP A 803 0.81 17.95 -24.90
C ASP A 803 0.92 18.68 -23.54
N CYS A 804 0.73 17.96 -22.43
CA CYS A 804 0.51 18.52 -21.10
C CYS A 804 1.75 18.61 -20.21
N GLY A 805 2.93 18.28 -20.74
CA GLY A 805 4.17 18.08 -19.98
C GLY A 805 4.83 19.32 -19.38
N VAL A 806 4.07 20.26 -18.84
CA VAL A 806 4.61 21.35 -18.02
C VAL A 806 3.65 21.71 -16.88
N LEU A 807 4.18 21.95 -15.68
CA LEU A 807 3.40 22.16 -14.44
C LEU A 807 3.83 23.42 -13.69
N ALA A 808 2.87 24.28 -13.35
CA ALA A 808 3.10 25.58 -12.70
C ALA A 808 3.02 25.47 -11.18
N VAL A 809 3.98 26.03 -10.45
CA VAL A 809 3.93 26.23 -9.00
C VAL A 809 4.03 27.73 -8.70
N TYR A 810 3.05 28.26 -7.96
CA TYR A 810 2.93 29.70 -7.71
C TYR A 810 2.46 30.02 -6.28
N PRO A 811 2.86 31.16 -5.71
CA PRO A 811 2.43 31.59 -4.39
C PRO A 811 1.01 32.16 -4.38
N ALA A 812 0.39 32.11 -3.21
CA ALA A 812 -0.93 32.64 -2.88
C ALA A 812 -0.91 33.23 -1.45
N GLY A 813 -1.99 33.91 -1.05
CA GLY A 813 -2.02 34.75 0.15
C GLY A 813 -1.64 34.06 1.47
N GLY A 814 -0.94 34.79 2.35
CA GLY A 814 -0.52 34.36 3.69
C GLY A 814 0.00 35.54 4.54
N TRP A 815 0.26 35.32 5.83
CA TRP A 815 0.52 36.44 6.76
C TRP A 815 1.86 37.15 6.52
N TRP A 816 2.85 36.52 5.86
CA TRP A 816 4.11 37.17 5.48
C TRP A 816 3.91 38.37 4.56
N LYS A 817 2.88 38.36 3.69
CA LYS A 817 2.53 39.49 2.81
C LYS A 817 2.24 40.78 3.58
N TYR A 818 1.88 40.68 4.86
CA TYR A 818 1.52 41.82 5.70
C TYR A 818 2.60 42.12 6.76
N ASN A 819 3.72 41.40 6.73
CA ASN A 819 4.86 41.62 7.61
C ASN A 819 5.90 42.50 6.90
N ASN A 820 6.33 43.59 7.52
CA ASN A 820 7.33 44.47 6.93
C ASN A 820 8.78 43.93 7.00
N SER A 821 9.04 42.89 7.82
CA SER A 821 10.38 42.37 8.07
C SER A 821 11.04 41.71 6.86
N ALA A 822 12.30 42.08 6.61
CA ALA A 822 13.14 41.51 5.57
C ALA A 822 13.61 40.07 5.86
N ASN A 823 13.44 39.56 7.09
CA ASN A 823 13.69 38.14 7.38
C ASN A 823 12.52 37.20 7.04
N ARG A 824 11.45 37.73 6.42
CA ARG A 824 10.28 36.98 5.90
C ARG A 824 10.00 37.32 4.42
N VAL A 825 9.87 38.61 4.08
CA VAL A 825 9.68 39.05 2.69
C VAL A 825 10.99 38.95 1.91
N GLY A 826 10.97 38.35 0.72
CA GLY A 826 12.17 38.07 -0.08
C GLY A 826 12.87 36.74 0.26
N ARG A 827 12.39 35.99 1.25
CA ARG A 827 12.97 34.70 1.67
C ARG A 827 12.47 33.56 0.76
N PRO A 828 13.35 32.70 0.21
CA PRO A 828 12.94 31.53 -0.58
C PRO A 828 12.40 30.42 0.33
N MET A 829 11.38 29.72 -0.15
CA MET A 829 10.78 28.54 0.49
C MET A 829 10.90 27.34 -0.45
N THR A 830 11.10 26.14 0.11
CA THR A 830 11.21 24.90 -0.65
C THR A 830 9.87 24.20 -0.83
N TYR A 831 9.78 23.35 -1.85
CA TYR A 831 8.66 22.44 -2.05
C TYR A 831 9.10 21.16 -2.75
N GLY A 832 8.46 20.05 -2.39
CA GLY A 832 8.43 18.83 -3.18
C GLY A 832 7.25 18.90 -4.16
N LEU A 833 7.51 18.63 -5.43
CA LEU A 833 6.49 18.44 -6.47
C LEU A 833 6.68 17.04 -7.05
N LEU A 834 5.64 16.21 -6.94
CA LEU A 834 5.60 14.87 -7.47
C LEU A 834 4.53 14.78 -8.56
N VAL A 835 4.88 14.08 -9.63
CA VAL A 835 4.02 13.91 -10.80
C VAL A 835 4.15 12.48 -11.30
N SER A 836 3.04 11.72 -11.31
CA SER A 836 3.04 10.36 -11.87
C SER A 836 2.10 10.25 -13.06
N LEU A 837 2.54 9.46 -14.04
CA LEU A 837 1.81 9.10 -15.25
C LEU A 837 1.50 7.61 -15.18
N THR A 838 0.22 7.24 -15.25
CA THR A 838 -0.22 5.85 -15.17
C THR A 838 -1.19 5.54 -16.31
N THR A 839 -0.86 4.53 -17.11
CA THR A 839 -1.73 3.94 -18.14
C THR A 839 -2.58 2.81 -17.55
N PRO A 840 -3.49 2.18 -18.34
CA PRO A 840 -4.17 0.95 -17.94
C PRO A 840 -3.35 -0.34 -18.14
N GLU A 841 -2.04 -0.21 -18.44
CA GLU A 841 -1.08 -1.30 -18.69
C GLU A 841 -1.37 -2.09 -20.00
N VAL A 842 -0.42 -2.77 -20.66
CA VAL A 842 1.01 -3.00 -20.35
C VAL A 842 1.98 -2.32 -21.34
N THR A 843 1.62 -2.22 -22.63
CA THR A 843 2.58 -2.04 -23.75
C THR A 843 3.20 -0.64 -23.94
N ALA A 844 2.85 0.35 -23.11
CA ALA A 844 3.36 1.71 -23.26
C ALA A 844 4.36 2.08 -22.16
N ASP A 845 5.64 1.86 -22.46
CA ASP A 845 6.76 2.30 -21.63
C ASP A 845 6.83 3.83 -21.55
N LEU A 846 6.46 4.36 -20.38
CA LEU A 846 6.60 5.77 -20.05
C LEU A 846 7.92 6.05 -19.29
N TYR A 847 8.60 5.02 -18.79
CA TYR A 847 9.80 5.17 -17.97
C TYR A 847 11.05 5.45 -18.83
N THR A 848 11.38 4.58 -19.79
CA THR A 848 12.58 4.72 -20.65
C THR A 848 12.64 6.06 -21.39
N PRO A 849 11.60 6.52 -22.12
CA PRO A 849 11.65 7.83 -22.79
C PRO A 849 11.84 8.99 -21.80
N THR A 850 11.30 8.88 -20.59
CA THR A 850 11.45 9.89 -19.53
C THR A 850 12.85 9.87 -18.92
N ALA A 851 13.42 8.67 -18.69
CA ALA A 851 14.78 8.47 -18.19
C ALA A 851 15.85 8.94 -19.21
N ILE A 852 15.65 8.63 -20.49
CA ILE A 852 16.51 9.10 -21.60
C ILE A 852 16.49 10.63 -21.70
N GLN A 853 15.31 11.27 -21.60
CA GLN A 853 15.22 12.74 -21.56
C GLN A 853 15.99 13.34 -20.37
N LEU A 854 16.03 12.64 -19.22
CA LEU A 854 16.77 13.05 -18.03
C LEU A 854 18.28 12.72 -18.07
N GLY A 855 18.75 11.94 -19.04
CA GLY A 855 20.12 11.40 -19.06
C GLY A 855 20.39 10.36 -17.96
N VAL A 856 19.34 9.74 -17.41
CA VAL A 856 19.44 8.72 -16.36
C VAL A 856 19.57 7.33 -17.00
N PRO A 857 20.51 6.47 -16.55
CA PRO A 857 20.59 5.09 -17.02
C PRO A 857 19.28 4.34 -16.79
N VAL A 858 18.77 3.70 -17.84
CA VAL A 858 17.58 2.84 -17.78
C VAL A 858 18.00 1.51 -17.12
N PRO A 859 17.34 1.06 -16.04
CA PRO A 859 17.65 -0.24 -15.44
C PRO A 859 17.36 -1.38 -16.42
N THR A 860 18.23 -2.38 -16.43
CA THR A 860 18.16 -3.52 -17.36
C THR A 860 16.81 -4.22 -17.32
N GLU A 861 16.22 -4.33 -16.12
CA GLU A 861 14.91 -4.97 -15.86
C GLU A 861 13.76 -4.33 -16.67
N ILE A 862 13.69 -2.99 -16.73
CA ILE A 862 12.70 -2.29 -17.57
C ILE A 862 13.06 -2.43 -19.05
N ALA A 863 14.34 -2.31 -19.42
CA ALA A 863 14.76 -2.44 -20.82
C ALA A 863 14.39 -3.82 -21.41
N SER A 864 14.59 -4.91 -20.67
CA SER A 864 14.21 -6.26 -21.11
C SER A 864 12.71 -6.46 -21.30
N ALA A 865 11.87 -5.88 -20.43
CA ALA A 865 10.41 -6.02 -20.53
C ALA A 865 9.85 -5.35 -21.81
N VAL A 866 10.48 -4.24 -22.20
CA VAL A 866 10.04 -3.40 -23.31
C VAL A 866 10.61 -3.89 -24.65
N GLU A 867 11.83 -4.43 -24.68
CA GLU A 867 12.32 -5.13 -25.88
C GLU A 867 11.50 -6.40 -26.17
N THR A 868 11.06 -7.14 -25.14
CA THR A 868 10.20 -8.32 -25.31
C THR A 868 8.85 -7.95 -25.93
N SER A 869 8.10 -7.03 -25.32
CA SER A 869 6.78 -6.60 -25.82
C SER A 869 6.81 -5.89 -27.19
N ILE A 870 7.94 -5.29 -27.58
CA ILE A 870 8.16 -4.72 -28.93
C ILE A 870 8.50 -5.78 -29.99
N ILE A 871 8.98 -6.97 -29.60
CA ILE A 871 9.23 -8.08 -30.53
C ILE A 871 7.91 -8.78 -30.89
N ASP A 872 7.07 -9.10 -29.91
CA ASP A 872 5.79 -9.77 -30.15
C ASP A 872 4.82 -8.90 -30.96
N SER A 873 4.75 -7.60 -30.65
CA SER A 873 3.97 -6.60 -31.42
C SER A 873 4.54 -6.26 -32.81
N ARG A 874 5.57 -6.99 -33.28
CA ARG A 874 6.10 -6.93 -34.66
C ARG A 874 6.01 -8.26 -35.43
N LEU A 875 5.45 -9.30 -34.82
CA LEU A 875 5.21 -10.61 -35.45
C LEU A 875 3.74 -10.85 -35.83
N PHE A 876 2.85 -9.87 -35.57
CA PHE A 876 1.43 -9.84 -35.94
C PHE A 876 1.08 -8.63 -36.83
#